data_AF-A0A8J2S573-F1
#
_entry.id   AF-A0A8J2S573-F1
#
_cell.length_a   1.000
_cell.length_b   1.000
_cell.length_c   1.000
_cell.angle_alpha   90.00
_cell.angle_beta   90.00
_cell.angle_gamma   90.00
#
_symmetry.space_group_name_H-M   'P 1'
#
loop_
_entity.id
_entity.type
_entity.pdbx_description
1 polymer ?
#
loop_
_entity_poly.entity_id
_entity_poly.type
_entity_poly.pdbx_seq_one_letter_code
_entity_poly.pdbx_strand_id
1 'polypeptide(L)'
;MEESFEKPNGVNKKLPLEELDRDELLKRCKNYLALAQKAKQARDEVQQRETHLLDKISNLESQVIQLEKQEKTSSNNKEELLESVQDISLTSQVSDLVSQLKLKDEEKIVLLSKSEEMQTQLKTLEEHYEQQKDGFVEELNKMNDVLKQRGEAITRLEEKCQTNEKEFKAKTETFLQLVAERERKIEQLESEANRFETQSEVMSTSTVSKVEEIHRMKDVEDSLEDRYNKLKMLAVRMKKKIAEQNIQLQEKENQLALLRAEDKKSNIRNTPLNLQAAQKEIDRLSDELDARKSELSVMKKDCEHSIQELANSRQRAEEFKNEASLLKTTAVNLEISKKALEKSFQELKVLYDDSRKENESEKILRVELSKECDRLKQEIRQLNSSVEELNKKNQAVKQECKKQSLLEMELTDYEKSVSELNSQLESLQKELVLKQNIVDQHNEEKSGLQVQVSFLEQQIGTEQQRATELKMALDTVQSELDQVQNELQQQKTENRHVTAKAESKENEIDNAKLQLSKINAEFHKLQTGSAHHIETLRKQVVVLEESAAAEKTTKDLLQSELSELRAEYENYKIRATSVLKKQKTEAQPSVISSKEAADDFNTDQVEREMLQRVVEALKAKIAELESQLALSQSEVSNFRAERERTAATQASIVEAMQHRLERAESEMEVIKREHQAQISRLLGDNQLLASLHREQMDGFKLRHAQEILELQNKLDEVGFESERLQKTISSYQAQRTVSPLAKVGDLRRDEVFMIERERGEGSEDGSVTRRSAQRDDSDNDSRKPIPLELLLNSQLASEETVVFQTEIPDSVSFEQHSESLAIVEKRCSHLAALLAESEANEARLSQLADALKEEIRRSERSEERQKHIENLEYLKNVVLKFVTLPRGEERSRLVPVLTTLLRLSPVEVQEVHQTFNRTTDGIVRPIGWGGVFNYFAPNQ
;
A
#
# COMPACT_ATOMS: atom_id res chain seq x y z
N MET A 1 111.44 -69.82 -38.59
CA MET A 1 111.94 -71.15 -38.21
C MET A 1 112.64 -71.70 -39.44
N GLU A 2 113.88 -71.31 -39.70
CA GLU A 2 115.14 -71.84 -39.13
C GLU A 2 115.39 -73.33 -39.42
N GLU A 3 116.53 -73.58 -40.09
CA GLU A 3 117.50 -74.69 -40.00
C GLU A 3 117.96 -75.18 -41.39
N SER A 4 119.12 -74.74 -41.89
CA SER A 4 120.45 -75.38 -41.81
C SER A 4 120.54 -76.79 -42.42
N PHE A 5 121.45 -77.03 -43.36
CA PHE A 5 122.39 -78.15 -43.32
C PHE A 5 123.46 -78.09 -44.42
N GLU A 6 124.64 -78.57 -44.05
CA GLU A 6 125.96 -78.43 -44.65
C GLU A 6 126.23 -79.31 -45.89
N LYS A 7 127.33 -78.96 -46.58
CA LYS A 7 128.00 -79.74 -47.65
C LYS A 7 128.43 -81.15 -47.15
N PRO A 8 128.77 -82.07 -48.07
CA PRO A 8 130.21 -82.33 -48.21
C PRO A 8 130.72 -82.61 -49.64
N ASN A 9 131.99 -82.23 -49.84
CA ASN A 9 132.85 -82.64 -50.95
C ASN A 9 133.14 -84.15 -50.92
N GLY A 10 133.22 -84.79 -52.09
CA GLY A 10 133.69 -86.17 -52.25
C GLY A 10 134.40 -86.38 -53.58
N VAL A 11 135.73 -86.39 -53.52
CA VAL A 11 136.68 -86.69 -54.62
C VAL A 11 136.44 -88.09 -55.17
N ASN A 12 136.34 -88.25 -56.49
CA ASN A 12 136.64 -89.54 -57.15
C ASN A 12 137.10 -89.34 -58.59
N LYS A 13 138.42 -89.48 -58.80
CA LYS A 13 139.04 -89.69 -60.10
C LYS A 13 138.43 -90.94 -60.75
N LYS A 14 137.93 -90.85 -61.98
CA LYS A 14 137.73 -92.02 -62.84
C LYS A 14 138.34 -91.79 -64.21
N LEU A 15 139.28 -92.70 -64.49
CA LEU A 15 140.12 -92.83 -65.66
C LEU A 15 139.31 -93.08 -66.95
N PRO A 16 139.94 -92.89 -68.13
CA PRO A 16 139.29 -93.02 -69.44
C PRO A 16 138.71 -94.41 -69.68
N LEU A 17 137.62 -94.45 -70.44
CA LEU A 17 136.74 -95.60 -70.70
C LEU A 17 137.36 -96.73 -71.54
N GLU A 18 138.68 -96.80 -71.69
CA GLU A 18 139.31 -97.60 -72.76
C GLU A 18 139.80 -98.99 -72.36
N GLU A 19 139.69 -99.41 -71.11
CA GLU A 19 140.13 -100.76 -70.69
C GLU A 19 139.25 -101.38 -69.58
N LEU A 20 137.93 -101.49 -69.76
CA LEU A 20 137.08 -102.28 -68.83
C LEU A 20 136.29 -103.38 -69.54
N ASP A 21 136.38 -104.58 -68.96
CA ASP A 21 135.83 -105.85 -69.42
C ASP A 21 134.28 -105.87 -69.42
N ARG A 22 133.70 -106.65 -70.34
CA ARG A 22 132.28 -106.64 -70.72
C ARG A 22 131.33 -106.86 -69.54
N ASP A 23 131.75 -107.62 -68.55
CA ASP A 23 130.92 -107.95 -67.37
C ASP A 23 130.78 -106.79 -66.37
N GLU A 24 131.76 -105.87 -66.30
CA GLU A 24 131.68 -104.69 -65.42
C GLU A 24 130.79 -103.59 -66.00
N LEU A 25 130.70 -103.49 -67.33
CA LEU A 25 129.77 -102.60 -68.02
C LEU A 25 128.30 -103.02 -67.78
N LEU A 26 128.02 -104.32 -67.87
CA LEU A 26 126.70 -104.90 -67.61
C LEU A 26 126.22 -104.68 -66.18
N LYS A 27 127.12 -104.75 -65.19
CA LYS A 27 126.81 -104.48 -63.79
C LYS A 27 126.47 -103.00 -63.55
N ARG A 28 127.19 -102.08 -64.21
CA ARG A 28 126.85 -100.65 -64.17
C ARG A 28 125.52 -100.35 -64.86
N CYS A 29 125.23 -100.94 -66.02
CA CYS A 29 123.95 -100.77 -66.70
C CYS A 29 122.77 -101.29 -65.85
N LYS A 30 122.90 -102.42 -65.16
CA LYS A 30 121.87 -102.90 -64.22
C LYS A 30 121.67 -101.96 -63.03
N ASN A 31 122.75 -101.41 -62.47
CA ASN A 31 122.65 -100.43 -61.38
C ASN A 31 122.00 -99.12 -61.85
N TYR A 32 122.32 -98.63 -63.06
CA TYR A 32 121.65 -97.46 -63.62
C TYR A 32 120.18 -97.72 -63.93
N LEU A 33 119.81 -98.94 -64.37
CA LEU A 33 118.42 -99.33 -64.57
C LEU A 33 117.63 -99.38 -63.24
N ALA A 34 118.23 -99.93 -62.19
CA ALA A 34 117.63 -99.95 -60.85
C ALA A 34 117.48 -98.54 -60.26
N LEU A 35 118.46 -97.67 -60.50
CA LEU A 35 118.39 -96.26 -60.10
C LEU A 35 117.30 -95.51 -60.88
N ALA A 36 117.17 -95.78 -62.19
CA ALA A 36 116.11 -95.21 -63.02
C ALA A 36 114.71 -95.70 -62.61
N GLN A 37 114.57 -96.97 -62.21
CA GLN A 37 113.30 -97.50 -61.67
C GLN A 37 112.94 -96.86 -60.32
N LYS A 38 113.90 -96.68 -59.41
CA LYS A 38 113.68 -95.96 -58.15
C LYS A 38 113.34 -94.49 -58.37
N ALA A 39 113.98 -93.83 -59.33
CA ALA A 39 113.66 -92.45 -59.69
C ALA A 39 112.25 -92.32 -60.28
N LYS A 40 111.80 -93.32 -61.04
CA LYS A 40 110.42 -93.37 -61.56
C LYS A 40 109.39 -93.57 -60.45
N GLN A 41 109.63 -94.51 -59.53
CA GLN A 41 108.73 -94.70 -58.37
C GLN A 41 108.64 -93.45 -57.48
N ALA A 42 109.78 -92.80 -57.19
CA ALA A 42 109.77 -91.56 -56.41
C ALA A 42 109.00 -90.43 -57.12
N ARG A 43 109.11 -90.34 -58.45
CA ARG A 43 108.34 -89.39 -59.25
C ARG A 43 106.84 -89.69 -59.22
N ASP A 44 106.46 -90.96 -59.36
CA ASP A 44 105.05 -91.38 -59.35
C ASP A 44 104.42 -91.13 -57.96
N GLU A 45 105.15 -91.34 -56.86
CA GLU A 45 104.71 -91.03 -55.49
C GLU A 45 104.55 -89.52 -55.23
N VAL A 46 105.48 -88.69 -55.74
CA VAL A 46 105.36 -87.23 -55.66
C VAL A 46 104.15 -86.75 -56.45
N GLN A 47 103.92 -87.31 -57.64
CA GLN A 47 102.80 -86.92 -58.49
C GLN A 47 101.45 -87.31 -57.88
N GLN A 48 101.36 -88.46 -57.19
CA GLN A 48 100.16 -88.84 -56.43
C GLN A 48 99.90 -87.93 -55.23
N ARG A 49 100.95 -87.50 -54.51
CA ARG A 49 100.81 -86.52 -53.42
C ARG A 49 100.39 -85.15 -53.93
N GLU A 50 100.91 -84.73 -55.07
CA GLU A 50 100.53 -83.48 -55.73
C GLU A 50 99.06 -83.49 -56.13
N THR A 51 98.57 -84.59 -56.74
CA THR A 51 97.13 -84.72 -57.06
C THR A 51 96.25 -84.73 -55.81
N HIS A 52 96.68 -85.39 -54.73
CA HIS A 52 95.92 -85.43 -53.48
C HIS A 52 95.88 -84.07 -52.76
N LEU A 53 96.96 -83.29 -52.83
CA LEU A 53 96.99 -81.93 -52.30
C LEU A 53 96.11 -80.98 -53.12
N LEU A 54 96.11 -81.11 -54.45
CA LEU A 54 95.23 -80.35 -55.34
C LEU A 54 93.74 -80.62 -55.06
N ASP A 55 93.36 -81.89 -54.89
CA ASP A 55 91.98 -82.25 -54.53
C ASP A 55 91.58 -81.66 -53.16
N LYS A 56 92.50 -81.68 -52.19
CA LYS A 56 92.23 -81.12 -50.85
C LYS A 56 92.10 -79.59 -50.89
N ILE A 57 92.89 -78.91 -51.72
CA ILE A 57 92.79 -77.46 -51.94
C ILE A 57 91.44 -77.15 -52.60
N SER A 58 91.05 -77.87 -53.65
CA SER A 58 89.75 -77.67 -54.32
C SER A 58 88.55 -77.86 -53.38
N ASN A 59 88.64 -78.82 -52.45
CA ASN A 59 87.58 -79.07 -51.48
C ASN A 59 87.50 -77.98 -50.40
N LEU A 60 88.66 -77.46 -49.95
CA LEU A 60 88.71 -76.33 -49.02
C LEU A 60 88.23 -75.03 -49.67
N GLU A 61 88.58 -74.77 -50.93
CA GLU A 61 88.05 -73.63 -51.70
C GLU A 61 86.53 -73.70 -51.83
N SER A 62 85.98 -74.89 -52.07
CA SER A 62 84.53 -75.10 -52.14
C SER A 62 83.83 -74.81 -50.81
N GLN A 63 84.43 -75.18 -49.67
CA GLN A 63 83.90 -74.87 -48.33
C GLN A 63 83.94 -73.37 -48.03
N VAL A 64 85.01 -72.67 -48.41
CA VAL A 64 85.13 -71.22 -48.21
C VAL A 64 84.05 -70.48 -49.01
N ILE A 65 83.83 -70.85 -50.28
CA ILE A 65 82.78 -70.25 -51.11
C ILE A 65 81.38 -70.49 -50.51
N GLN A 66 81.16 -71.63 -49.88
CA GLN A 66 79.88 -71.97 -49.27
C GLN A 66 79.64 -71.18 -47.97
N LEU A 67 80.67 -70.97 -47.15
CA LEU A 67 80.61 -70.13 -45.95
C LEU A 67 80.44 -68.65 -46.30
N GLU A 68 81.15 -68.13 -47.30
CA GLU A 68 80.97 -66.74 -47.77
C GLU A 68 79.56 -66.47 -48.29
N LYS A 69 78.91 -67.47 -48.92
CA LYS A 69 77.51 -67.35 -49.35
C LYS A 69 76.54 -67.37 -48.16
N GLN A 70 76.81 -68.15 -47.12
CA GLN A 70 75.99 -68.16 -45.90
C GLN A 70 76.12 -66.87 -45.10
N GLU A 71 77.31 -66.26 -45.06
CA GLU A 71 77.55 -65.00 -44.37
C GLU A 71 76.88 -63.82 -45.11
N LYS A 72 76.98 -63.77 -46.44
CA LYS A 72 76.28 -62.75 -47.26
C LYS A 72 74.75 -62.84 -47.16
N THR A 73 74.19 -64.04 -47.15
CA THR A 73 72.73 -64.22 -47.02
C THR A 73 72.24 -63.91 -45.60
N SER A 74 73.04 -64.16 -44.57
CA SER A 74 72.70 -63.82 -43.18
C SER A 74 72.83 -62.32 -42.88
N SER A 75 73.78 -61.62 -43.51
CA SER A 75 73.94 -60.17 -43.37
C SER A 75 72.82 -59.40 -44.07
N ASN A 76 72.51 -59.73 -45.34
CA ASN A 76 71.45 -59.06 -46.09
C ASN A 76 70.07 -59.24 -45.43
N ASN A 77 69.75 -60.45 -44.95
CA ASN A 77 68.48 -60.70 -44.26
C ASN A 77 68.36 -59.94 -42.93
N LYS A 78 69.49 -59.59 -42.28
CA LYS A 78 69.47 -58.82 -41.04
C LYS A 78 69.28 -57.33 -41.30
N GLU A 79 69.91 -56.78 -42.34
CA GLU A 79 69.72 -55.38 -42.76
C GLU A 79 68.31 -55.13 -43.29
N GLU A 80 67.77 -55.98 -44.19
CA GLU A 80 66.41 -55.81 -44.72
C GLU A 80 65.32 -55.92 -43.63
N LEU A 81 65.50 -56.79 -42.63
CA LEU A 81 64.54 -56.93 -41.53
C LEU A 81 64.60 -55.75 -40.55
N LEU A 82 65.79 -55.19 -40.30
CA LEU A 82 65.96 -54.03 -39.42
C LEU A 82 65.40 -52.76 -40.07
N GLU A 83 65.68 -52.56 -41.36
CA GLU A 83 65.19 -51.41 -42.14
C GLU A 83 63.67 -51.48 -42.32
N SER A 84 63.11 -52.66 -42.60
CA SER A 84 61.65 -52.87 -42.66
C SER A 84 60.95 -52.59 -41.32
N VAL A 85 61.50 -53.05 -40.19
CA VAL A 85 60.87 -52.84 -38.87
C VAL A 85 60.98 -51.38 -38.43
N GLN A 86 62.12 -50.72 -38.72
CA GLN A 86 62.33 -49.31 -38.45
C GLN A 86 61.37 -48.44 -39.29
N ASP A 87 61.22 -48.75 -40.59
CA ASP A 87 60.32 -48.03 -41.49
C ASP A 87 58.85 -48.23 -41.12
N ILE A 88 58.42 -49.43 -40.74
CA ILE A 88 57.04 -49.68 -40.29
C ILE A 88 56.76 -48.94 -38.98
N SER A 89 57.70 -48.92 -38.05
CA SER A 89 57.58 -48.19 -36.78
C SER A 89 57.52 -46.67 -36.99
N LEU A 90 58.39 -46.12 -37.84
CA LEU A 90 58.39 -44.70 -38.18
C LEU A 90 57.14 -44.31 -38.95
N THR A 91 56.69 -45.14 -39.90
CA THR A 91 55.46 -44.90 -40.66
C THR A 91 54.22 -44.93 -39.75
N SER A 92 54.17 -45.84 -38.77
CA SER A 92 53.09 -45.86 -37.77
C SER A 92 53.09 -44.61 -36.91
N GLN A 93 54.24 -44.18 -36.40
CA GLN A 93 54.35 -42.95 -35.60
C GLN A 93 53.99 -41.69 -36.41
N VAL A 94 54.41 -41.61 -37.67
CA VAL A 94 54.04 -40.51 -38.57
C VAL A 94 52.54 -40.52 -38.87
N SER A 95 51.93 -41.68 -39.08
CA SER A 95 50.48 -41.81 -39.27
C SER A 95 49.68 -41.37 -38.03
N ASP A 96 50.14 -41.73 -36.83
CA ASP A 96 49.52 -41.32 -35.58
C ASP A 96 49.65 -39.80 -35.35
N LEU A 97 50.83 -39.23 -35.61
CA LEU A 97 51.06 -37.79 -35.51
C LEU A 97 50.21 -37.00 -36.53
N VAL A 98 50.07 -37.50 -37.76
CA VAL A 98 49.19 -36.90 -38.78
C VAL A 98 47.72 -36.97 -38.36
N SER A 99 47.29 -38.08 -37.73
CA SER A 99 45.92 -38.22 -37.24
C SER A 99 45.64 -37.29 -36.06
N GLN A 100 46.61 -37.13 -35.15
CA GLN A 100 46.53 -36.17 -34.05
C GLN A 100 46.52 -34.72 -34.55
N LEU A 101 47.31 -34.39 -35.57
CA LEU A 101 47.29 -33.05 -36.20
C LEU A 101 45.93 -32.74 -36.84
N LYS A 102 45.33 -33.70 -37.55
CA LYS A 102 43.98 -33.55 -38.11
C LYS A 102 42.92 -33.30 -37.04
N LEU A 103 42.95 -34.08 -35.95
CA LEU A 103 42.05 -33.87 -34.81
C LEU A 103 42.25 -32.48 -34.18
N LYS A 104 43.50 -32.03 -34.05
CA LYS A 104 43.81 -30.68 -33.52
C LYS A 104 43.35 -29.57 -34.47
N ASP A 105 43.45 -29.77 -35.78
CA ASP A 105 42.94 -28.82 -36.77
C ASP A 105 41.40 -28.78 -36.77
N GLU A 106 40.72 -29.92 -36.61
CA GLU A 106 39.26 -29.98 -36.45
C GLU A 106 38.82 -29.30 -35.15
N GLU A 107 39.49 -29.56 -34.01
CA GLU A 107 39.25 -28.86 -32.75
C GLU A 107 39.45 -27.34 -32.90
N LYS A 108 40.50 -26.92 -33.61
CA LYS A 108 40.78 -25.51 -33.88
C LYS A 108 39.69 -24.85 -34.73
N ILE A 109 39.17 -25.54 -35.75
CA ILE A 109 38.07 -25.05 -36.59
C ILE A 109 36.79 -24.87 -35.76
N VAL A 110 36.48 -25.83 -34.90
CA VAL A 110 35.31 -25.75 -34.00
C VAL A 110 35.47 -24.60 -32.99
N LEU A 111 36.66 -24.42 -32.42
CA LEU A 111 36.94 -23.29 -31.51
C LEU A 111 36.86 -21.94 -32.22
N LEU A 112 37.32 -21.84 -33.49
CA LEU A 112 37.18 -20.64 -34.31
C LEU A 112 35.70 -20.32 -34.60
N SER A 113 34.92 -21.32 -35.02
CA SER A 113 33.48 -21.17 -35.22
C SER A 113 32.77 -20.70 -33.95
N LYS A 114 33.10 -21.28 -32.79
CA LYS A 114 32.51 -20.90 -31.51
C LYS A 114 32.94 -19.50 -31.06
N SER A 115 34.17 -19.09 -31.39
CA SER A 115 34.66 -17.73 -31.17
C SER A 115 33.92 -16.72 -32.05
N GLU A 116 33.70 -17.04 -33.33
CA GLU A 116 32.94 -16.20 -34.25
C GLU A 116 31.46 -16.06 -33.80
N GLU A 117 30.83 -17.15 -33.37
CA GLU A 117 29.49 -17.12 -32.79
C GLU A 117 29.41 -16.24 -31.54
N MET A 118 30.35 -16.40 -30.58
CA MET A 118 30.42 -15.53 -29.40
C MET A 118 30.60 -14.06 -29.79
N GLN A 119 31.40 -13.77 -30.80
CA GLN A 119 31.66 -12.42 -31.27
C GLN A 119 30.42 -11.80 -31.93
N THR A 120 29.63 -12.59 -32.67
CA THR A 120 28.33 -12.14 -33.20
C THR A 120 27.32 -11.88 -32.08
N GLN A 121 27.26 -12.75 -31.06
CA GLN A 121 26.38 -12.55 -29.90
C GLN A 121 26.74 -11.29 -29.11
N LEU A 122 28.02 -11.06 -28.86
CA LEU A 122 28.51 -9.83 -28.22
C LEU A 122 28.10 -8.59 -29.02
N LYS A 123 28.26 -8.63 -30.35
CA LYS A 123 27.87 -7.51 -31.21
C LYS A 123 26.36 -7.24 -31.18
N THR A 124 25.53 -8.28 -31.23
CA THR A 124 24.07 -8.11 -31.11
C THR A 124 23.64 -7.59 -29.74
N LEU A 125 24.37 -7.97 -28.69
CA LEU A 125 24.12 -7.50 -27.33
C LEU A 125 24.53 -6.04 -27.17
N GLU A 126 25.67 -5.62 -27.74
CA GLU A 126 26.10 -4.22 -27.82
C GLU A 126 25.08 -3.36 -28.59
N GLU A 127 24.58 -3.84 -29.74
CA GLU A 127 23.54 -3.14 -30.51
C GLU A 127 22.22 -3.00 -29.72
N HIS A 128 21.84 -4.03 -28.95
CA HIS A 128 20.65 -3.96 -28.08
C HIS A 128 20.84 -3.00 -26.90
N TYR A 129 22.03 -2.97 -26.29
CA TYR A 129 22.33 -2.01 -25.22
C TYR A 129 22.32 -0.56 -25.73
N GLU A 130 22.85 -0.31 -26.93
CA GLU A 130 22.85 1.04 -27.50
C GLU A 130 21.42 1.48 -27.86
N GLN A 131 20.58 0.58 -28.39
CA GLN A 131 19.16 0.86 -28.62
C GLN A 131 18.39 1.16 -27.33
N GLN A 132 18.64 0.41 -26.25
CA GLN A 132 18.02 0.69 -24.95
C GLN A 132 18.47 2.05 -24.39
N LYS A 133 19.77 2.36 -24.51
CA LYS A 133 20.33 3.65 -24.08
C LYS A 133 19.70 4.81 -24.84
N ASP A 134 19.55 4.70 -26.16
CA ASP A 134 18.87 5.70 -26.98
C ASP A 134 17.40 5.86 -26.59
N GLY A 135 16.71 4.75 -26.31
CA GLY A 135 15.34 4.76 -25.78
C GLY A 135 15.22 5.51 -24.45
N PHE A 136 16.12 5.24 -23.50
CA PHE A 136 16.15 5.95 -22.22
C PHE A 136 16.47 7.44 -22.38
N VAL A 137 17.34 7.80 -23.32
CA VAL A 137 17.66 9.21 -23.61
C VAL A 137 16.44 9.92 -24.21
N GLU A 138 15.68 9.28 -25.10
CA GLU A 138 14.43 9.84 -25.61
C GLU A 138 13.37 10.02 -24.51
N GLU A 139 13.22 9.05 -23.61
CA GLU A 139 12.31 9.14 -22.47
C GLU A 139 12.71 10.25 -21.49
N LEU A 140 14.01 10.37 -21.20
CA LEU A 140 14.55 11.47 -20.40
C LEU A 140 14.26 12.83 -21.05
N ASN A 141 14.42 12.95 -22.37
CA ASN A 141 14.13 14.18 -23.10
C ASN A 141 12.62 14.51 -23.08
N LYS A 142 11.75 13.52 -23.29
CA LYS A 142 10.29 13.69 -23.16
C LYS A 142 9.89 14.11 -21.75
N MET A 143 10.49 13.52 -20.72
CA MET A 143 10.24 13.89 -19.33
C MET A 143 10.72 15.31 -19.03
N ASN A 144 11.87 15.70 -19.58
CA ASN A 144 12.41 17.05 -19.43
C ASN A 144 11.53 18.10 -20.13
N ASP A 145 10.99 17.79 -21.31
CA ASP A 145 10.02 18.66 -21.99
C ASP A 145 8.72 18.82 -21.19
N VAL A 146 8.21 17.74 -20.58
CA VAL A 146 7.04 17.80 -19.68
C VAL A 146 7.35 18.62 -18.43
N LEU A 147 8.54 18.46 -17.84
CA LEU A 147 8.98 19.26 -16.69
C LEU A 147 9.10 20.74 -17.06
N LYS A 148 9.59 21.06 -18.26
CA LYS A 148 9.66 22.43 -18.76
C LYS A 148 8.26 23.03 -18.94
N GLN A 149 7.32 22.29 -19.54
CA GLN A 149 5.93 22.73 -19.68
C GLN A 149 5.25 22.94 -18.31
N ARG A 150 5.50 22.05 -17.34
CA ARG A 150 5.03 22.21 -15.96
C ARG A 150 5.67 23.42 -15.29
N GLY A 151 6.96 23.65 -15.51
CA GLY A 151 7.68 24.84 -15.04
C GLY A 151 7.03 26.12 -15.55
N GLU A 152 6.78 26.22 -16.86
CA GLU A 152 6.09 27.37 -17.46
C GLU A 152 4.66 27.56 -16.92
N ALA A 153 3.93 26.48 -16.67
CA ALA A 153 2.59 26.54 -16.07
C ALA A 153 2.63 27.05 -14.62
N ILE A 154 3.61 26.60 -13.83
CA ILE A 154 3.84 27.07 -12.46
C ILE A 154 4.18 28.56 -12.49
N THR A 155 5.08 29.02 -13.35
CA THR A 155 5.43 30.45 -13.44
C THR A 155 4.21 31.30 -13.79
N ARG A 156 3.35 30.85 -14.73
CA ARG A 156 2.09 31.54 -15.05
C ARG A 156 1.10 31.57 -13.89
N LEU A 157 1.05 30.50 -13.08
CA LEU A 157 0.18 30.45 -11.90
C LEU A 157 0.73 31.34 -10.77
N GLU A 158 2.04 31.40 -10.60
CA GLU A 158 2.72 32.31 -9.66
C GLU A 158 2.48 33.77 -10.03
N GLU A 159 2.60 34.13 -11.32
CA GLU A 159 2.27 35.47 -11.82
C GLU A 159 0.82 35.84 -11.53
N LYS A 160 -0.13 34.92 -11.79
CA LYS A 160 -1.56 35.13 -11.47
C LYS A 160 -1.82 35.26 -9.97
N CYS A 161 -1.14 34.49 -9.13
CA CYS A 161 -1.26 34.62 -7.68
C CYS A 161 -0.72 35.98 -7.20
N GLN A 162 0.40 36.44 -7.75
CA GLN A 162 0.96 37.76 -7.44
C GLN A 162 0.05 38.91 -7.90
N THR A 163 -0.60 38.80 -9.07
CA THR A 163 -1.57 39.82 -9.49
C THR A 163 -2.78 39.85 -8.57
N ASN A 164 -3.31 38.68 -8.19
CA ASN A 164 -4.43 38.60 -7.26
C ASN A 164 -4.04 39.15 -5.88
N GLU A 165 -2.85 38.84 -5.39
CA GLU A 165 -2.36 39.36 -4.11
C GLU A 165 -2.21 40.89 -4.13
N LYS A 166 -1.74 41.47 -5.25
CA LYS A 166 -1.69 42.93 -5.44
C LYS A 166 -3.09 43.55 -5.47
N GLU A 167 -4.06 42.91 -6.12
CA GLU A 167 -5.45 43.38 -6.11
C GLU A 167 -6.08 43.29 -4.72
N PHE A 168 -5.83 42.21 -3.97
CA PHE A 168 -6.29 42.09 -2.59
C PHE A 168 -5.63 43.13 -1.67
N LYS A 169 -4.33 43.40 -1.83
CA LYS A 169 -3.64 44.47 -1.10
C LYS A 169 -4.23 45.84 -1.43
N ALA A 170 -4.47 46.14 -2.70
CA ALA A 170 -5.11 47.40 -3.11
C ALA A 170 -6.52 47.55 -2.53
N LYS A 171 -7.34 46.49 -2.54
CA LYS A 171 -8.67 46.48 -1.90
C LYS A 171 -8.56 46.65 -0.38
N THR A 172 -7.57 46.03 0.24
CA THR A 172 -7.35 46.16 1.70
C THR A 172 -6.91 47.57 2.06
N GLU A 173 -6.05 48.19 1.27
CA GLU A 173 -5.65 49.60 1.43
C GLU A 173 -6.83 50.57 1.26
N THR A 174 -7.72 50.35 0.29
CA THR A 174 -8.92 51.18 0.13
C THR A 174 -9.90 50.99 1.29
N PHE A 175 -10.07 49.77 1.78
CA PHE A 175 -10.86 49.50 2.99
C PHE A 175 -10.26 50.17 4.23
N LEU A 176 -8.93 50.10 4.41
CA LEU A 176 -8.22 50.79 5.49
C LEU A 176 -8.35 52.31 5.41
N GLN A 177 -8.29 52.89 4.21
CA GLN A 177 -8.55 54.32 4.02
C GLN A 177 -9.98 54.70 4.40
N LEU A 178 -10.97 53.87 4.03
CA LEU A 178 -12.36 54.10 4.39
C LEU A 178 -12.58 53.99 5.90
N VAL A 179 -11.95 53.00 6.55
CA VAL A 179 -11.97 52.86 8.02
C VAL A 179 -11.32 54.07 8.68
N ALA A 180 -10.14 54.51 8.23
CA ALA A 180 -9.47 55.70 8.76
C ALA A 180 -10.31 56.98 8.56
N GLU A 181 -11.05 57.09 7.45
CA GLU A 181 -11.97 58.21 7.22
C GLU A 181 -13.17 58.16 8.18
N ARG A 182 -13.69 56.96 8.46
CA ARG A 182 -14.76 56.75 9.44
C ARG A 182 -14.27 56.98 10.87
N GLU A 183 -13.07 56.55 11.22
CA GLU A 183 -12.42 56.81 12.50
C GLU A 183 -12.18 58.31 12.70
N ARG A 184 -11.69 59.05 11.68
CA ARG A 184 -11.62 60.52 11.77
C ARG A 184 -12.99 61.17 11.94
N LYS A 185 -14.04 60.61 11.33
CA LYS A 185 -15.41 61.10 11.50
C LYS A 185 -15.91 60.85 12.93
N ILE A 186 -15.58 59.69 13.49
CA ILE A 186 -15.86 59.34 14.89
C ILE A 186 -15.07 60.26 15.81
N GLU A 187 -13.78 60.47 15.58
CA GLU A 187 -12.92 61.35 16.37
C GLU A 187 -13.36 62.82 16.30
N GLN A 188 -13.90 63.27 15.15
CA GLN A 188 -14.57 64.56 15.03
C GLN A 188 -15.83 64.63 15.90
N LEU A 189 -16.70 63.63 15.82
CA LEU A 189 -17.92 63.55 16.65
C LEU A 189 -17.60 63.41 18.14
N GLU A 190 -16.54 62.68 18.49
CA GLU A 190 -16.01 62.53 19.84
C GLU A 190 -15.34 63.80 20.32
N SER A 191 -14.69 64.60 19.45
CA SER A 191 -14.18 65.92 19.82
C SER A 191 -15.31 66.94 20.02
N GLU A 192 -16.42 66.80 19.28
CA GLU A 192 -17.64 67.57 19.50
C GLU A 192 -18.35 67.15 20.80
N ALA A 193 -18.37 65.84 21.10
CA ALA A 193 -18.87 65.29 22.36
C ALA A 193 -17.97 65.67 23.55
N ASN A 194 -16.65 65.58 23.41
CA ASN A 194 -15.65 66.00 24.40
C ASN A 194 -15.63 67.51 24.56
N ARG A 195 -16.00 68.33 23.56
CA ARG A 195 -16.25 69.77 23.78
C ARG A 195 -17.48 70.01 24.65
N PHE A 196 -18.48 69.15 24.52
CA PHE A 196 -19.66 69.12 25.41
C PHE A 196 -19.31 68.59 26.80
N GLU A 197 -18.42 67.60 26.90
CA GLU A 197 -18.01 66.93 28.13
C GLU A 197 -16.94 67.70 28.90
N THR A 198 -15.99 68.37 28.23
CA THR A 198 -15.05 69.33 28.86
C THR A 198 -15.74 70.59 29.38
N GLN A 199 -16.87 71.01 28.77
CA GLN A 199 -17.76 72.00 29.39
C GLN A 199 -18.47 71.46 30.64
N SER A 200 -18.61 70.14 30.77
CA SER A 200 -19.21 69.45 31.92
C SER A 200 -18.17 69.09 33.01
N GLU A 201 -16.93 68.77 32.64
CA GLU A 201 -15.86 68.27 33.51
C GLU A 201 -15.00 69.37 34.17
N VAL A 202 -14.97 70.60 33.61
CA VAL A 202 -14.38 71.77 34.31
C VAL A 202 -15.13 72.10 35.62
N MET A 203 -16.27 71.44 35.89
CA MET A 203 -17.05 71.64 37.11
C MET A 203 -16.75 70.66 38.26
N SER A 204 -15.81 69.70 38.17
CA SER A 204 -15.47 68.87 39.35
C SER A 204 -14.15 68.10 39.26
N THR A 205 -13.03 68.73 39.65
CA THR A 205 -11.93 68.20 40.51
C THR A 205 -11.06 69.45 40.84
N SER A 206 -10.54 69.77 42.03
CA SER A 206 -10.13 69.01 43.20
C SER A 206 -10.02 69.96 44.41
N THR A 207 -10.41 69.48 45.59
CA THR A 207 -9.91 69.83 46.96
C THR A 207 -9.50 71.29 47.28
N VAL A 208 -10.40 72.10 47.85
CA VAL A 208 -10.01 73.28 48.69
C VAL A 208 -10.96 73.49 49.88
N SER A 209 -10.37 73.36 51.07
CA SER A 209 -10.67 73.96 52.39
C SER A 209 -12.12 74.26 52.82
N LYS A 210 -12.44 73.79 54.05
CA LYS A 210 -13.72 73.77 54.80
C LYS A 210 -14.48 75.10 54.97
N VAL A 211 -14.00 76.20 54.37
CA VAL A 211 -14.67 77.52 54.35
C VAL A 211 -15.19 77.86 52.94
N GLU A 212 -14.58 77.33 51.89
CA GLU A 212 -15.13 77.41 50.53
C GLU A 212 -16.29 76.44 50.31
N GLU A 213 -16.39 75.38 51.11
CA GLU A 213 -17.51 74.42 51.05
C GLU A 213 -18.85 75.05 51.46
N ILE A 214 -18.85 76.08 52.33
CA ILE A 214 -20.07 76.78 52.76
C ILE A 214 -20.54 77.80 51.70
N HIS A 215 -19.63 78.45 50.99
CA HIS A 215 -20.00 79.34 49.87
C HIS A 215 -20.35 78.54 48.61
N ARG A 216 -19.68 77.41 48.35
CA ARG A 216 -20.06 76.49 47.28
C ARG A 216 -21.40 75.80 47.54
N MET A 217 -21.73 75.45 48.78
CA MET A 217 -23.07 74.94 49.12
C MET A 217 -24.15 75.99 48.85
N LYS A 218 -23.89 77.28 49.08
CA LYS A 218 -24.83 78.36 48.78
C LYS A 218 -24.99 78.63 47.28
N ASP A 219 -23.91 78.61 46.50
CA ASP A 219 -23.97 78.74 45.04
C ASP A 219 -24.53 77.47 44.36
N VAL A 220 -24.35 76.29 44.98
CA VAL A 220 -25.01 75.04 44.55
C VAL A 220 -26.48 75.04 44.95
N GLU A 221 -26.86 75.59 46.10
CA GLU A 221 -28.27 75.82 46.49
C GLU A 221 -28.94 76.83 45.55
N ASP A 222 -28.28 77.95 45.21
CA ASP A 222 -28.78 78.92 44.23
C ASP A 222 -28.80 78.32 42.81
N SER A 223 -27.83 77.48 42.42
CA SER A 223 -27.80 76.75 41.13
C SER A 223 -28.83 75.63 41.04
N LEU A 224 -29.13 74.96 42.17
CA LEU A 224 -30.19 73.98 42.29
C LEU A 224 -31.55 74.67 42.35
N GLU A 225 -31.66 75.86 42.95
CA GLU A 225 -32.86 76.68 42.93
C GLU A 225 -33.10 77.27 41.52
N ASP A 226 -32.05 77.64 40.78
CA ASP A 226 -32.14 78.05 39.38
C ASP A 226 -32.40 76.88 38.44
N ARG A 227 -31.82 75.69 38.70
CA ARG A 227 -32.15 74.47 37.96
C ARG A 227 -33.55 73.98 38.31
N TYR A 228 -34.00 74.12 39.55
CA TYR A 228 -35.36 73.81 39.98
C TYR A 228 -36.34 74.83 39.41
N ASN A 229 -35.99 76.11 39.33
CA ASN A 229 -36.79 77.14 38.66
C ASN A 229 -36.78 76.98 37.14
N LYS A 230 -35.69 76.49 36.53
CA LYS A 230 -35.64 76.10 35.11
C LYS A 230 -36.40 74.81 34.85
N LEU A 231 -36.34 73.81 35.73
CA LEU A 231 -37.13 72.58 35.66
C LEU A 231 -38.61 72.87 35.92
N LYS A 232 -38.92 73.81 36.82
CA LYS A 232 -40.26 74.31 37.10
C LYS A 232 -40.75 75.19 35.95
N MET A 233 -39.90 75.99 35.31
CA MET A 233 -40.20 76.70 34.07
C MET A 233 -40.37 75.77 32.89
N LEU A 234 -39.64 74.66 32.84
CA LEU A 234 -39.71 73.63 31.79
C LEU A 234 -40.90 72.70 32.04
N ALA A 235 -41.24 72.43 33.30
CA ALA A 235 -42.48 71.78 33.71
C ALA A 235 -43.67 72.71 33.52
N VAL A 236 -43.55 74.01 33.74
CA VAL A 236 -44.59 75.01 33.41
C VAL A 236 -44.67 75.20 31.90
N ARG A 237 -43.57 75.14 31.14
CA ARG A 237 -43.58 75.15 29.67
C ARG A 237 -44.17 73.86 29.13
N MET A 238 -43.84 72.70 29.70
CA MET A 238 -44.43 71.40 29.35
C MET A 238 -45.89 71.36 29.77
N LYS A 239 -46.26 71.93 30.92
CA LYS A 239 -47.66 72.01 31.37
C LYS A 239 -48.44 73.06 30.58
N LYS A 240 -47.80 74.12 30.09
CA LYS A 240 -48.36 75.08 29.13
C LYS A 240 -48.45 74.47 27.74
N LYS A 241 -47.50 73.62 27.33
CA LYS A 241 -47.50 72.89 26.06
C LYS A 241 -48.50 71.74 26.08
N ILE A 242 -48.70 71.09 27.23
CA ILE A 242 -49.76 70.11 27.50
C ILE A 242 -51.11 70.82 27.62
N ALA A 243 -51.18 72.02 28.21
CA ALA A 243 -52.40 72.82 28.22
C ALA A 243 -52.73 73.36 26.82
N GLU A 244 -51.74 73.77 26.03
CA GLU A 244 -51.88 74.15 24.62
C GLU A 244 -52.22 72.94 23.76
N GLN A 245 -51.65 71.75 24.03
CA GLN A 245 -52.03 70.49 23.38
C GLN A 245 -53.40 70.01 23.83
N ASN A 246 -53.82 70.25 25.07
CA ASN A 246 -55.17 69.97 25.55
C ASN A 246 -56.17 70.99 25.00
N ILE A 247 -55.81 72.26 24.85
CA ILE A 247 -56.63 73.26 24.18
C ILE A 247 -56.71 72.94 22.69
N GLN A 248 -55.62 72.46 22.06
CA GLN A 248 -55.64 71.98 20.68
C GLN A 248 -56.40 70.67 20.52
N LEU A 249 -56.33 69.74 21.48
CA LEU A 249 -57.14 68.52 21.50
C LEU A 249 -58.60 68.86 21.74
N GLN A 250 -58.91 69.81 22.62
CA GLN A 250 -60.25 70.27 22.91
C GLN A 250 -60.79 71.16 21.79
N GLU A 251 -59.95 71.90 21.05
CA GLU A 251 -60.30 72.57 19.79
C GLU A 251 -60.49 71.56 18.66
N LYS A 252 -59.71 70.47 18.61
CA LYS A 252 -59.88 69.39 17.64
C LYS A 252 -61.11 68.54 17.96
N GLU A 253 -61.42 68.32 19.22
CA GLU A 253 -62.63 67.67 19.72
C GLU A 253 -63.85 68.58 19.56
N ASN A 254 -63.73 69.89 19.79
CA ASN A 254 -64.79 70.87 19.49
C ASN A 254 -64.95 71.09 17.99
N GLN A 255 -63.90 70.99 17.18
CA GLN A 255 -63.97 70.95 15.71
C GLN A 255 -64.62 69.64 15.23
N LEU A 256 -64.32 68.50 15.85
CA LEU A 256 -65.00 67.22 15.61
C LEU A 256 -66.46 67.22 16.11
N ALA A 257 -66.77 67.95 17.18
CA ALA A 257 -68.12 68.13 17.70
C ALA A 257 -68.91 69.15 16.88
N LEU A 258 -68.26 70.19 16.33
CA LEU A 258 -68.85 71.09 15.32
C LEU A 258 -69.07 70.36 14.00
N LEU A 259 -68.13 69.54 13.53
CA LEU A 259 -68.29 68.68 12.35
C LEU A 259 -69.40 67.64 12.56
N ARG A 260 -69.51 67.03 13.74
CA ARG A 260 -70.62 66.12 14.11
C ARG A 260 -71.96 66.84 14.33
N ALA A 261 -71.95 68.14 14.65
CA ALA A 261 -73.16 68.96 14.79
C ALA A 261 -73.60 69.56 13.44
N GLU A 262 -72.67 69.84 12.52
CA GLU A 262 -72.94 70.20 11.12
C GLU A 262 -73.42 68.98 10.31
N ASP A 263 -72.95 67.77 10.63
CA ASP A 263 -73.49 66.51 10.09
C ASP A 263 -74.96 66.25 10.50
N LYS A 264 -75.50 66.97 11.50
CA LYS A 264 -76.92 66.92 11.88
C LYS A 264 -77.76 68.07 11.35
N LYS A 265 -77.16 69.07 10.68
CA LYS A 265 -77.87 70.20 10.06
C LYS A 265 -77.11 70.73 8.83
N SER A 266 -77.06 69.98 7.73
CA SER A 266 -77.36 70.50 6.39
C SER A 266 -77.06 69.47 5.30
N ASN A 267 -78.11 69.12 4.56
CA ASN A 267 -78.10 68.72 3.15
C ASN A 267 -76.89 67.93 2.62
N ILE A 268 -77.05 66.62 2.69
CA ILE A 268 -76.74 65.63 1.66
C ILE A 268 -76.70 66.26 0.25
N ARG A 269 -75.52 66.69 -0.24
CA ARG A 269 -75.28 66.78 -1.70
C ARG A 269 -73.82 66.82 -2.20
N ASN A 270 -72.78 67.05 -1.38
CA ASN A 270 -71.41 67.30 -1.89
C ASN A 270 -70.27 66.44 -1.28
N THR A 271 -70.48 65.14 -1.05
CA THR A 271 -69.47 64.25 -0.41
C THR A 271 -68.88 63.08 -1.25
N PRO A 272 -68.75 63.11 -2.60
CA PRO A 272 -67.96 62.07 -3.27
C PRO A 272 -66.43 62.34 -3.29
N LEU A 273 -66.00 63.61 -3.25
CA LEU A 273 -64.58 63.97 -3.44
C LEU A 273 -63.69 63.78 -2.20
N ASN A 274 -64.20 64.02 -0.99
CA ASN A 274 -63.42 63.84 0.24
C ASN A 274 -63.32 62.37 0.70
N LEU A 275 -64.35 61.55 0.43
CA LEU A 275 -64.27 60.11 0.66
C LEU A 275 -63.28 59.46 -0.32
N GLN A 276 -63.26 59.92 -1.57
CA GLN A 276 -62.29 59.48 -2.56
C GLN A 276 -60.86 59.95 -2.25
N ALA A 277 -60.69 61.14 -1.68
CA ALA A 277 -59.37 61.62 -1.23
C ALA A 277 -58.86 60.84 -0.01
N ALA A 278 -59.72 60.53 0.95
CA ALA A 278 -59.37 59.70 2.10
C ALA A 278 -59.08 58.24 1.71
N GLN A 279 -59.88 57.68 0.78
CA GLN A 279 -59.62 56.34 0.24
C GLN A 279 -58.29 56.29 -0.51
N LYS A 280 -57.98 57.30 -1.33
CA LYS A 280 -56.68 57.40 -2.00
C LYS A 280 -55.51 57.50 -1.03
N GLU A 281 -55.66 58.21 0.10
CA GLU A 281 -54.58 58.27 1.10
C GLU A 281 -54.43 56.96 1.89
N ILE A 282 -55.53 56.23 2.13
CA ILE A 282 -55.49 54.89 2.72
C ILE A 282 -54.81 53.91 1.75
N ASP A 283 -55.17 53.94 0.47
CA ASP A 283 -54.55 53.10 -0.56
C ASP A 283 -53.06 53.45 -0.69
N ARG A 284 -52.70 54.75 -0.68
CA ARG A 284 -51.31 55.23 -0.70
C ARG A 284 -50.49 54.75 0.50
N LEU A 285 -51.06 54.82 1.70
CA LEU A 285 -50.40 54.35 2.92
C LEU A 285 -50.32 52.82 2.97
N SER A 286 -51.29 52.11 2.39
CA SER A 286 -51.24 50.65 2.24
C SER A 286 -50.14 50.24 1.26
N ASP A 287 -50.03 50.92 0.13
CA ASP A 287 -48.97 50.70 -0.86
C ASP A 287 -47.59 51.02 -0.27
N GLU A 288 -47.45 52.11 0.49
CA GLU A 288 -46.20 52.42 1.21
C GLU A 288 -45.88 51.39 2.30
N LEU A 289 -46.87 50.89 3.03
CA LEU A 289 -46.69 49.84 4.03
C LEU A 289 -46.23 48.53 3.39
N ASP A 290 -46.82 48.14 2.27
CA ASP A 290 -46.47 46.91 1.55
C ASP A 290 -45.12 47.04 0.84
N ALA A 291 -44.78 48.24 0.31
CA ALA A 291 -43.45 48.55 -0.18
C ALA A 291 -42.40 48.41 0.94
N ARG A 292 -42.66 48.98 2.13
CA ARG A 292 -41.77 48.87 3.30
C ARG A 292 -41.65 47.43 3.81
N LYS A 293 -42.72 46.63 3.80
CA LYS A 293 -42.63 45.19 4.13
C LYS A 293 -41.80 44.43 3.10
N SER A 294 -41.90 44.79 1.81
CA SER A 294 -41.09 44.18 0.77
C SER A 294 -39.61 44.52 0.94
N GLU A 295 -39.27 45.79 1.23
CA GLU A 295 -37.92 46.25 1.55
C GLU A 295 -37.36 45.51 2.77
N LEU A 296 -38.16 45.39 3.84
CA LEU A 296 -37.75 44.69 5.06
C LEU A 296 -37.56 43.19 4.82
N SER A 297 -38.37 42.58 3.96
CA SER A 297 -38.16 41.19 3.53
C SER A 297 -36.89 40.99 2.70
N VAL A 298 -36.53 41.96 1.85
CA VAL A 298 -35.28 41.92 1.07
C VAL A 298 -34.09 42.10 2.00
N MET A 299 -34.10 43.12 2.86
CA MET A 299 -33.04 43.35 3.84
C MET A 299 -32.85 42.16 4.79
N LYS A 300 -33.94 41.47 5.16
CA LYS A 300 -33.85 40.24 5.97
C LYS A 300 -33.16 39.11 5.21
N LYS A 301 -33.52 38.90 3.94
CA LYS A 301 -32.86 37.90 3.07
C LYS A 301 -31.39 38.24 2.83
N ASP A 302 -31.07 39.52 2.65
CA ASP A 302 -29.69 39.98 2.46
C ASP A 302 -28.86 39.81 3.74
N CYS A 303 -29.46 40.02 4.93
CA CYS A 303 -28.83 39.72 6.21
C CYS A 303 -28.63 38.21 6.40
N GLU A 304 -29.64 37.38 6.10
CA GLU A 304 -29.54 35.92 6.14
C GLU A 304 -28.45 35.42 5.18
N HIS A 305 -28.40 35.96 3.97
CA HIS A 305 -27.36 35.65 2.99
C HIS A 305 -25.97 36.08 3.48
N SER A 306 -25.83 37.29 4.02
CA SER A 306 -24.56 37.77 4.59
C SER A 306 -24.11 36.93 5.78
N ILE A 307 -25.03 36.46 6.62
CA ILE A 307 -24.74 35.53 7.73
C ILE A 307 -24.27 34.17 7.19
N GLN A 308 -24.92 33.65 6.14
CA GLN A 308 -24.53 32.41 5.48
C GLN A 308 -23.13 32.52 4.85
N GLU A 309 -22.83 33.63 4.17
CA GLU A 309 -21.51 33.90 3.59
C GLU A 309 -20.42 34.06 4.67
N LEU A 310 -20.74 34.71 5.79
CA LEU A 310 -19.86 34.79 6.95
C LEU A 310 -19.62 33.41 7.60
N ALA A 311 -20.63 32.56 7.67
CA ALA A 311 -20.48 31.19 8.16
C ALA A 311 -19.58 30.34 7.23
N ASN A 312 -19.81 30.45 5.91
CA ASN A 312 -19.02 29.74 4.90
C ASN A 312 -17.56 30.22 4.86
N SER A 313 -17.33 31.54 4.96
CA SER A 313 -15.97 32.09 5.02
C SER A 313 -15.24 31.69 6.31
N ARG A 314 -15.95 31.60 7.44
CA ARG A 314 -15.41 31.08 8.70
C ARG A 314 -15.04 29.59 8.62
N GLN A 315 -15.88 28.78 7.98
CA GLN A 315 -15.58 27.37 7.74
C GLN A 315 -14.32 27.21 6.87
N ARG A 316 -14.23 27.94 5.75
CA ARG A 316 -13.04 27.94 4.89
C ARG A 316 -11.78 28.40 5.62
N ALA A 317 -11.89 29.37 6.53
CA ALA A 317 -10.76 29.82 7.34
C ALA A 317 -10.25 28.74 8.31
N GLU A 318 -11.14 27.96 8.93
CA GLU A 318 -10.73 26.80 9.76
C GLU A 318 -10.18 25.65 8.91
N GLU A 319 -10.72 25.42 7.72
CA GLU A 319 -10.17 24.46 6.75
C GLU A 319 -8.73 24.84 6.35
N PHE A 320 -8.48 26.10 5.97
CA PHE A 320 -7.13 26.58 5.66
C PHE A 320 -6.19 26.54 6.85
N LYS A 321 -6.69 26.75 8.07
CA LYS A 321 -5.88 26.63 9.30
C LYS A 321 -5.51 25.18 9.59
N ASN A 322 -6.43 24.24 9.36
CA ASN A 322 -6.15 22.81 9.47
C ASN A 322 -5.16 22.38 8.39
N GLU A 323 -5.33 22.81 7.14
CA GLU A 323 -4.40 22.55 6.05
C GLU A 323 -3.00 23.14 6.32
N ALA A 324 -2.93 24.38 6.84
CA ALA A 324 -1.67 24.99 7.26
C ALA A 324 -1.00 24.22 8.41
N SER A 325 -1.78 23.67 9.35
CA SER A 325 -1.26 22.84 10.44
C SER A 325 -0.71 21.51 9.92
N LEU A 326 -1.38 20.90 8.93
CA LEU A 326 -0.97 19.68 8.26
C LEU A 326 0.31 19.91 7.44
N LEU A 327 0.34 20.98 6.63
CA LEU A 327 1.51 21.40 5.86
C LEU A 327 2.72 21.68 6.77
N LYS A 328 2.48 22.26 7.94
CA LYS A 328 3.53 22.47 8.95
C LYS A 328 4.05 21.15 9.51
N THR A 329 3.19 20.17 9.76
CA THR A 329 3.62 18.84 10.21
C THR A 329 4.38 18.10 9.12
N THR A 330 3.91 18.15 7.87
CA THR A 330 4.62 17.55 6.73
C THR A 330 5.97 18.22 6.49
N ALA A 331 6.08 19.55 6.63
CA ALA A 331 7.35 20.26 6.50
C ALA A 331 8.35 19.85 7.59
N VAL A 332 7.90 19.70 8.84
CA VAL A 332 8.74 19.19 9.94
C VAL A 332 9.20 17.75 9.65
N ASN A 333 8.31 16.88 9.17
CA ASN A 333 8.66 15.50 8.83
C ASN A 333 9.65 15.43 7.65
N LEU A 334 9.47 16.26 6.62
CA LEU A 334 10.42 16.37 5.50
C LEU A 334 11.79 16.89 5.97
N GLU A 335 11.83 17.83 6.91
CA GLU A 335 13.08 18.34 7.48
C GLU A 335 13.80 17.26 8.31
N ILE A 336 13.06 16.45 9.08
CA ILE A 336 13.62 15.30 9.80
C ILE A 336 14.18 14.26 8.81
N SER A 337 13.42 13.93 7.76
CA SER A 337 13.87 13.00 6.71
C SER A 337 15.09 13.52 5.96
N LYS A 338 15.15 14.82 5.66
CA LYS A 338 16.31 15.47 5.03
C LYS A 338 17.54 15.36 5.92
N LYS A 339 17.43 15.64 7.21
CA LYS A 339 18.54 15.50 8.17
C LYS A 339 19.02 14.05 8.30
N ALA A 340 18.10 13.08 8.27
CA ALA A 340 18.46 11.67 8.26
C ALA A 340 19.23 11.28 6.98
N LEU A 341 18.79 11.78 5.83
CA LEU A 341 19.46 11.54 4.55
C LEU A 341 20.84 12.23 4.50
N GLU A 342 20.96 13.47 4.97
CA GLU A 342 22.24 14.19 5.10
C GLU A 342 23.23 13.44 5.99
N LYS A 343 22.76 12.87 7.11
CA LYS A 343 23.59 12.03 7.98
C LYS A 343 24.07 10.77 7.26
N SER A 344 23.18 10.07 6.57
CA SER A 344 23.54 8.88 5.79
C SER A 344 24.53 9.20 4.66
N PHE A 345 24.39 10.36 4.02
CA PHE A 345 25.32 10.82 2.98
C PHE A 345 26.70 11.13 3.57
N GLN A 346 26.76 11.74 4.75
CA GLN A 346 28.00 11.99 5.46
C GLN A 346 28.70 10.70 5.88
N GLU A 347 27.94 9.69 6.35
CA GLU A 347 28.46 8.35 6.66
C GLU A 347 29.00 7.64 5.40
N LEU A 348 28.25 7.69 4.29
CA LEU A 348 28.69 7.12 3.00
C LEU A 348 29.95 7.81 2.46
N LYS A 349 30.07 9.13 2.65
CA LYS A 349 31.24 9.91 2.25
C LYS A 349 32.49 9.54 3.03
N VAL A 350 32.37 9.29 4.34
CA VAL A 350 33.48 8.81 5.17
C VAL A 350 33.93 7.43 4.69
N LEU A 351 32.99 6.50 4.47
CA LEU A 351 33.32 5.16 3.94
C LEU A 351 34.01 5.24 2.57
N TYR A 352 33.54 6.12 1.67
CA TYR A 352 34.17 6.34 0.38
C TYR A 352 35.61 6.88 0.51
N ASP A 353 35.83 7.86 1.39
CA ASP A 353 37.16 8.42 1.62
C ASP A 353 38.12 7.39 2.24
N ASP A 354 37.62 6.49 3.08
CA ASP A 354 38.41 5.40 3.67
C ASP A 354 38.77 4.32 2.64
N SER A 355 37.81 3.84 1.84
CA SER A 355 38.11 2.91 0.72
C SER A 355 39.05 3.53 -0.31
N ARG A 356 38.96 4.85 -0.54
CA ARG A 356 39.89 5.58 -1.43
C ARG A 356 41.32 5.58 -0.88
N LYS A 357 41.51 5.82 0.42
CA LYS A 357 42.84 5.78 1.07
C LYS A 357 43.41 4.36 1.05
N GLU A 358 42.59 3.35 1.29
CA GLU A 358 43.00 1.96 1.24
C GLU A 358 43.49 1.58 -0.16
N ASN A 359 42.75 1.94 -1.21
CA ASN A 359 43.17 1.70 -2.61
C ASN A 359 44.48 2.44 -2.96
N GLU A 360 44.68 3.66 -2.44
CA GLU A 360 45.94 4.38 -2.65
C GLU A 360 47.11 3.69 -1.93
N SER A 361 46.89 3.16 -0.73
CA SER A 361 47.90 2.38 0.00
C SER A 361 48.23 1.05 -0.70
N GLU A 362 47.22 0.38 -1.28
CA GLU A 362 47.40 -0.84 -2.06
C GLU A 362 48.24 -0.58 -3.33
N LYS A 363 48.00 0.54 -4.03
CA LYS A 363 48.81 0.93 -5.19
C LYS A 363 50.27 1.15 -4.82
N ILE A 364 50.56 1.80 -3.69
CA ILE A 364 51.93 2.01 -3.20
C ILE A 364 52.61 0.66 -2.93
N LEU A 365 51.93 -0.26 -2.24
CA LEU A 365 52.41 -1.62 -1.98
C LEU A 365 52.68 -2.41 -3.27
N ARG A 366 51.81 -2.32 -4.27
CA ARG A 366 52.02 -2.97 -5.58
C ARG A 366 53.26 -2.44 -6.30
N VAL A 367 53.52 -1.13 -6.23
CA VAL A 367 54.71 -0.51 -6.83
C VAL A 367 55.98 -0.97 -6.11
N GLU A 368 55.97 -1.08 -4.78
CA GLU A 368 57.09 -1.62 -4.01
C GLU A 368 57.37 -3.08 -4.34
N LEU A 369 56.33 -3.91 -4.42
CA LEU A 369 56.47 -5.33 -4.78
C LEU A 369 57.01 -5.52 -6.20
N SER A 370 56.62 -4.65 -7.14
CA SER A 370 57.17 -4.64 -8.51
C SER A 370 58.66 -4.31 -8.53
N LYS A 371 59.12 -3.33 -7.73
CA LYS A 371 60.54 -2.98 -7.64
C LYS A 371 61.36 -4.13 -7.08
N GLU A 372 60.83 -4.85 -6.08
CA GLU A 372 61.51 -6.01 -5.50
C GLU A 372 61.59 -7.18 -6.49
N CYS A 373 60.53 -7.42 -7.26
CA CYS A 373 60.54 -8.41 -8.35
C CYS A 373 61.61 -8.10 -9.41
N ASP A 374 61.79 -6.82 -9.76
CA ASP A 374 62.80 -6.43 -10.75
C ASP A 374 64.22 -6.50 -10.20
N ARG A 375 64.42 -6.23 -8.90
CA ARG A 375 65.70 -6.45 -8.20
C ARG A 375 66.11 -7.93 -8.25
N LEU A 376 65.19 -8.83 -7.90
CA LEU A 376 65.43 -10.28 -7.94
C LEU A 376 65.70 -10.78 -9.37
N LYS A 377 64.99 -10.26 -10.38
CA LYS A 377 65.28 -10.58 -11.78
C LYS A 377 66.68 -10.14 -12.20
N GLN A 378 67.16 -8.99 -11.73
CA GLN A 378 68.50 -8.52 -12.02
C GLN A 378 69.57 -9.39 -11.37
N GLU A 379 69.34 -9.83 -10.14
CA GLU A 379 70.23 -10.75 -9.40
C GLU A 379 70.35 -12.11 -10.10
N ILE A 380 69.23 -12.67 -10.58
CA ILE A 380 69.22 -13.91 -11.38
C ILE A 380 70.02 -13.76 -12.67
N ARG A 381 69.91 -12.61 -13.38
CA ARG A 381 70.68 -12.37 -14.60
C ARG A 381 72.19 -12.30 -14.33
N GLN A 382 72.60 -11.69 -13.22
CA GLN A 382 74.01 -11.61 -12.83
C GLN A 382 74.58 -13.00 -12.53
N LEU A 383 73.85 -13.85 -11.78
CA LEU A 383 74.27 -15.23 -11.53
C LEU A 383 74.43 -16.02 -12.83
N ASN A 384 73.49 -15.91 -13.76
CA ASN A 384 73.55 -16.64 -15.03
C ASN A 384 74.76 -16.24 -15.88
N SER A 385 75.12 -14.94 -15.93
CA SER A 385 76.34 -14.51 -16.64
C SER A 385 77.63 -15.07 -16.03
N SER A 386 77.68 -15.22 -14.70
CA SER A 386 78.84 -15.80 -14.02
C SER A 386 79.02 -17.29 -14.34
N VAL A 387 77.91 -18.03 -14.46
CA VAL A 387 77.90 -19.45 -14.84
C VAL A 387 78.39 -19.63 -16.29
N GLU A 388 77.99 -18.77 -17.22
CA GLU A 388 78.47 -18.81 -18.61
C GLU A 388 79.97 -18.53 -18.74
N GLU A 389 80.50 -17.60 -17.95
CA GLU A 389 81.93 -17.30 -17.94
C GLU A 389 82.77 -18.46 -17.40
N LEU A 390 82.29 -19.15 -16.36
CA LEU A 390 82.94 -20.34 -15.82
C LEU A 390 82.94 -21.50 -16.82
N ASN A 391 81.84 -21.69 -17.57
CA ASN A 391 81.75 -22.72 -18.60
C ASN A 391 82.73 -22.50 -19.77
N LYS A 392 82.96 -21.25 -20.18
CA LYS A 392 83.94 -20.93 -21.24
C LYS A 392 85.38 -21.21 -20.82
N LYS A 393 85.73 -20.95 -19.56
CA LYS A 393 87.06 -21.27 -19.01
C LYS A 393 87.31 -22.79 -18.95
N ASN A 394 86.26 -23.56 -18.67
CA ASN A 394 86.33 -25.01 -18.61
C ASN A 394 86.51 -25.66 -20.00
N GLN A 395 86.11 -24.98 -21.08
CA GLN A 395 86.30 -25.43 -22.47
C GLN A 395 87.74 -25.27 -22.98
N ALA A 396 88.49 -24.28 -22.48
CA ALA A 396 89.86 -23.99 -22.92
C ALA A 396 90.89 -24.98 -22.35
N VAL A 397 90.63 -25.54 -21.17
CA VAL A 397 91.52 -26.50 -20.49
C VAL A 397 91.53 -27.88 -21.17
N LYS A 398 90.52 -28.19 -22.01
CA LYS A 398 90.37 -29.49 -22.67
C LYS A 398 91.25 -29.72 -23.91
N GLN A 399 91.98 -28.72 -24.42
CA GLN A 399 92.75 -28.85 -25.67
C GLN A 399 94.26 -29.13 -25.50
N GLU A 400 94.84 -29.03 -24.30
CA GLU A 400 96.30 -28.97 -24.12
C GLU A 400 97.01 -30.33 -23.81
N CYS A 401 96.32 -31.47 -23.75
CA CYS A 401 96.92 -32.70 -23.16
C CYS A 401 96.81 -33.98 -24.01
N LYS A 402 97.50 -34.07 -25.17
CA LYS A 402 97.71 -35.37 -25.86
C LYS A 402 99.10 -35.51 -26.53
N LYS A 403 100.04 -36.27 -25.92
CA LYS A 403 100.79 -37.40 -26.53
C LYS A 403 101.82 -38.10 -25.60
N GLN A 404 101.51 -39.36 -25.28
CA GLN A 404 102.37 -40.53 -25.03
C GLN A 404 103.60 -40.52 -24.06
N SER A 405 103.48 -39.92 -22.86
CA SER A 405 103.79 -40.65 -21.59
C SER A 405 102.48 -40.86 -20.83
N LEU A 406 101.50 -41.16 -21.67
CA LEU A 406 100.13 -40.74 -21.57
C LEU A 406 99.38 -42.05 -21.32
N LEU A 407 99.63 -43.20 -21.94
CA LEU A 407 98.69 -44.33 -21.81
C LEU A 407 98.50 -44.97 -20.40
N GLU A 408 99.50 -45.03 -19.53
CA GLU A 408 99.37 -45.62 -18.18
C GLU A 408 98.87 -44.59 -17.14
N MET A 409 99.34 -43.35 -17.28
CA MET A 409 98.83 -42.21 -16.53
C MET A 409 97.45 -41.77 -17.04
N GLU A 410 97.14 -41.98 -18.31
CA GLU A 410 95.86 -41.83 -18.99
C GLU A 410 94.92 -42.93 -18.59
N LEU A 411 95.34 -44.18 -18.37
CA LEU A 411 94.43 -45.16 -17.79
C LEU A 411 94.05 -44.73 -16.36
N THR A 412 95.00 -44.24 -15.55
CA THR A 412 94.67 -43.69 -14.23
C THR A 412 93.96 -42.34 -14.26
N ASP A 413 94.18 -41.51 -15.29
CA ASP A 413 93.55 -40.20 -15.48
C ASP A 413 92.21 -40.34 -16.20
N TYR A 414 92.00 -41.38 -17.01
CA TYR A 414 90.70 -41.81 -17.54
C TYR A 414 89.92 -42.51 -16.43
N GLU A 415 90.54 -43.30 -15.55
CA GLU A 415 89.86 -43.84 -14.36
C GLU A 415 89.50 -42.73 -13.37
N LYS A 416 90.39 -41.77 -13.10
CA LYS A 416 90.07 -40.58 -12.29
C LYS A 416 89.09 -39.66 -13.00
N SER A 417 89.19 -39.46 -14.32
CA SER A 417 88.24 -38.66 -15.09
C SER A 417 86.90 -39.34 -15.21
N VAL A 418 86.84 -40.67 -15.30
CA VAL A 418 85.59 -41.45 -15.22
C VAL A 418 85.04 -41.40 -13.80
N SER A 419 85.87 -41.45 -12.76
CA SER A 419 85.43 -41.27 -11.38
C SER A 419 84.94 -39.84 -11.10
N GLU A 420 85.58 -38.81 -11.66
CA GLU A 420 85.15 -37.41 -11.58
C GLU A 420 83.93 -37.15 -12.45
N LEU A 421 83.85 -37.73 -13.64
CA LEU A 421 82.66 -37.69 -14.50
C LEU A 421 81.52 -38.42 -13.81
N ASN A 422 81.76 -39.56 -13.16
CA ASN A 422 80.74 -40.26 -12.38
C ASN A 422 80.34 -39.44 -11.15
N SER A 423 81.28 -38.80 -10.44
CA SER A 423 80.96 -37.91 -9.34
C SER A 423 80.18 -36.67 -9.80
N GLN A 424 80.50 -36.12 -10.97
CA GLN A 424 79.79 -35.01 -11.60
C GLN A 424 78.43 -35.45 -12.12
N LEU A 425 78.32 -36.66 -12.65
CA LEU A 425 77.07 -37.25 -13.13
C LEU A 425 76.16 -37.59 -11.96
N GLU A 426 76.73 -38.03 -10.83
CA GLU A 426 76.01 -38.28 -9.58
C GLU A 426 75.61 -36.97 -8.89
N SER A 427 76.42 -35.90 -8.95
CA SER A 427 76.02 -34.57 -8.50
C SER A 427 74.96 -33.96 -9.40
N LEU A 428 75.07 -34.12 -10.71
CA LEU A 428 74.06 -33.69 -11.69
C LEU A 428 72.78 -34.50 -11.54
N GLN A 429 72.84 -35.79 -11.23
CA GLN A 429 71.67 -36.61 -10.88
C GLN A 429 71.02 -36.13 -9.59
N LYS A 430 71.81 -35.80 -8.56
CA LYS A 430 71.28 -35.21 -7.31
C LYS A 430 70.63 -33.85 -7.56
N GLU A 431 71.24 -32.98 -8.37
CA GLU A 431 70.63 -31.72 -8.79
C GLU A 431 69.38 -31.94 -9.63
N LEU A 432 69.36 -32.93 -10.53
CA LEU A 432 68.20 -33.29 -11.33
C LEU A 432 67.05 -33.75 -10.44
N VAL A 433 67.33 -34.59 -9.44
CA VAL A 433 66.33 -35.05 -8.45
C VAL A 433 65.81 -33.88 -7.61
N LEU A 434 66.69 -32.97 -7.18
CA LEU A 434 66.27 -31.77 -6.44
C LEU A 434 65.38 -30.87 -7.31
N LYS A 435 65.73 -30.66 -8.58
CA LYS A 435 64.89 -29.90 -9.51
C LYS A 435 63.58 -30.61 -9.83
N GLN A 436 63.58 -31.93 -9.93
CA GLN A 436 62.37 -32.72 -10.10
C GLN A 436 61.44 -32.56 -8.89
N ASN A 437 61.97 -32.64 -7.66
CA ASN A 437 61.19 -32.42 -6.44
C ASN A 437 60.59 -30.99 -6.38
N ILE A 438 61.33 -29.97 -6.83
CA ILE A 438 60.83 -28.59 -6.90
C ILE A 438 59.72 -28.48 -7.97
N VAL A 439 59.86 -29.16 -9.11
CA VAL A 439 58.82 -29.21 -10.14
C VAL A 439 57.56 -29.91 -9.61
N ASP A 440 57.71 -31.00 -8.87
CA ASP A 440 56.58 -31.72 -8.26
C ASP A 440 55.88 -30.86 -7.20
N GLN A 441 56.63 -30.14 -6.37
CA GLN A 441 56.08 -29.19 -5.40
C GLN A 441 55.30 -28.06 -6.09
N HIS A 442 55.86 -27.45 -7.14
CA HIS A 442 55.15 -26.42 -7.90
C HIS A 442 53.92 -26.96 -8.64
N ASN A 443 53.93 -28.23 -9.05
CA ASN A 443 52.76 -28.88 -9.63
C ASN A 443 51.66 -29.10 -8.58
N GLU A 444 52.00 -29.49 -7.35
CA GLU A 444 51.05 -29.57 -6.23
C GLU A 444 50.45 -28.20 -5.91
N GLU A 445 51.29 -27.16 -5.77
CA GLU A 445 50.87 -25.78 -5.54
C GLU A 445 49.94 -25.27 -6.66
N LYS A 446 50.30 -25.55 -7.92
CA LYS A 446 49.47 -25.22 -9.08
C LYS A 446 48.13 -25.95 -9.04
N SER A 447 48.11 -27.23 -8.66
CA SER A 447 46.86 -27.98 -8.53
C SER A 447 45.98 -27.42 -7.41
N GLY A 448 46.57 -27.03 -6.27
CA GLY A 448 45.85 -26.41 -5.16
C GLY A 448 45.23 -25.07 -5.54
N LEU A 449 46.00 -24.21 -6.22
CA LEU A 449 45.49 -22.96 -6.77
C LEU A 449 44.39 -23.19 -7.81
N GLN A 450 44.50 -24.24 -8.63
CA GLN A 450 43.49 -24.55 -9.64
C GLN A 450 42.17 -25.03 -9.02
N VAL A 451 42.22 -25.80 -7.93
CA VAL A 451 41.03 -26.14 -7.13
C VAL A 451 40.41 -24.88 -6.52
N GLN A 452 41.23 -23.98 -5.96
CA GLN A 452 40.75 -22.73 -5.37
C GLN A 452 40.10 -21.81 -6.42
N VAL A 453 40.66 -21.73 -7.63
CA VAL A 453 40.05 -21.01 -8.76
C VAL A 453 38.70 -21.62 -9.11
N SER A 454 38.60 -22.95 -9.22
CA SER A 454 37.31 -23.60 -9.53
C SER A 454 36.25 -23.35 -8.44
N PHE A 455 36.66 -23.31 -7.17
CA PHE A 455 35.77 -23.01 -6.05
C PHE A 455 35.27 -21.56 -6.10
N LEU A 456 36.15 -20.60 -6.40
CA LEU A 456 35.79 -19.19 -6.59
C LEU A 456 34.88 -19.00 -7.81
N GLU A 457 35.14 -19.70 -8.92
CA GLU A 457 34.28 -19.68 -10.11
C GLU A 457 32.88 -20.23 -9.79
N GLN A 458 32.79 -21.31 -9.01
CA GLN A 458 31.52 -21.85 -8.54
C GLN A 458 30.79 -20.85 -7.63
N GLN A 459 31.51 -20.20 -6.71
CA GLN A 459 30.93 -19.19 -5.81
C GLN A 459 30.41 -17.97 -6.60
N ILE A 460 31.17 -17.48 -7.58
CA ILE A 460 30.73 -16.40 -8.48
C ILE A 460 29.47 -16.84 -9.25
N GLY A 461 29.42 -18.08 -9.75
CA GLY A 461 28.25 -18.61 -10.43
C GLY A 461 26.99 -18.63 -9.54
N THR A 462 27.12 -19.05 -8.28
CA THR A 462 25.99 -19.04 -7.33
C THR A 462 25.54 -17.63 -6.96
N GLU A 463 26.46 -16.67 -6.81
CA GLU A 463 26.10 -15.27 -6.55
C GLU A 463 25.48 -14.60 -7.77
N GLN A 464 25.91 -14.95 -8.99
CA GLN A 464 25.25 -14.51 -10.23
C GLN A 464 23.82 -15.03 -10.32
N GLN A 465 23.58 -16.31 -10.01
CA GLN A 465 22.23 -16.87 -9.96
C GLN A 465 21.36 -16.14 -8.94
N ARG A 466 21.89 -15.92 -7.73
CA ARG A 466 21.19 -15.15 -6.68
C ARG A 466 20.89 -13.71 -7.11
N ALA A 467 21.81 -13.05 -7.81
CA ALA A 467 21.58 -11.71 -8.35
C ALA A 467 20.48 -11.71 -9.42
N THR A 468 20.41 -12.73 -10.28
CA THR A 468 19.33 -12.86 -11.25
C THR A 468 17.98 -13.15 -10.60
N GLU A 469 17.92 -13.99 -9.56
CA GLU A 469 16.70 -14.25 -8.80
C GLU A 469 16.20 -12.99 -8.08
N LEU A 470 17.11 -12.23 -7.45
CA LEU A 470 16.77 -10.95 -6.82
C LEU A 470 16.28 -9.93 -7.85
N LYS A 471 16.86 -9.91 -9.06
CA LYS A 471 16.40 -9.04 -10.15
C LYS A 471 15.01 -9.43 -10.62
N MET A 472 14.74 -10.72 -10.83
CA MET A 472 13.39 -11.21 -11.17
C MET A 472 12.37 -10.87 -10.08
N ALA A 473 12.73 -11.05 -8.81
CA ALA A 473 11.87 -10.66 -7.69
C ALA A 473 11.59 -9.14 -7.66
N LEU A 474 12.61 -8.32 -7.95
CA LEU A 474 12.45 -6.87 -8.06
C LEU A 474 11.50 -6.49 -9.20
N ASP A 475 11.65 -7.11 -10.37
CA ASP A 475 10.79 -6.88 -11.53
C ASP A 475 9.34 -7.30 -11.23
N THR A 476 9.13 -8.40 -10.51
CA THR A 476 7.78 -8.81 -10.06
C THR A 476 7.17 -7.80 -9.09
N VAL A 477 7.94 -7.32 -8.11
CA VAL A 477 7.47 -6.31 -7.15
C VAL A 477 7.19 -4.97 -7.84
N GLN A 478 7.98 -4.59 -8.86
CA GLN A 478 7.69 -3.41 -9.68
C GLN A 478 6.38 -3.57 -10.47
N SER A 479 6.15 -4.73 -11.08
CA SER A 479 4.88 -5.00 -11.77
C SER A 479 3.68 -4.99 -10.82
N GLU A 480 3.82 -5.54 -9.61
CA GLU A 480 2.79 -5.49 -8.58
C GLU A 480 2.54 -4.05 -8.10
N LEU A 481 3.60 -3.25 -7.93
CA LEU A 481 3.48 -1.85 -7.57
C LEU A 481 2.73 -1.04 -8.64
N ASP A 482 3.05 -1.25 -9.92
CA ASP A 482 2.36 -0.61 -11.03
C ASP A 482 0.88 -1.02 -11.11
N GLN A 483 0.59 -2.30 -10.84
CA GLN A 483 -0.79 -2.79 -10.76
C GLN A 483 -1.56 -2.11 -9.61
N VAL A 484 -1.00 -2.08 -8.40
CA VAL A 484 -1.62 -1.41 -7.24
C VAL A 484 -1.79 0.09 -7.50
N GLN A 485 -0.84 0.72 -8.18
CA GLN A 485 -0.92 2.14 -8.53
C GLN A 485 -2.04 2.41 -9.55
N ASN A 486 -2.27 1.51 -10.50
CA ASN A 486 -3.39 1.58 -11.44
C ASN A 486 -4.75 1.34 -10.75
N GLU A 487 -4.83 0.35 -9.86
CA GLU A 487 -6.02 0.08 -9.05
C GLU A 487 -6.36 1.28 -8.15
N LEU A 488 -5.35 1.93 -7.55
CA LEU A 488 -5.52 3.15 -6.77
C LEU A 488 -6.04 4.32 -7.63
N GLN A 489 -5.57 4.47 -8.87
CA GLN A 489 -6.09 5.48 -9.79
C GLN A 489 -7.55 5.20 -10.17
N GLN A 490 -7.90 3.94 -10.41
CA GLN A 490 -9.29 3.53 -10.69
C GLN A 490 -10.20 3.79 -9.48
N GLN A 491 -9.78 3.41 -8.27
CA GLN A 491 -10.50 3.71 -7.03
C GLN A 491 -10.69 5.23 -6.81
N LYS A 492 -9.70 6.04 -7.21
CA LYS A 492 -9.81 7.52 -7.14
C LYS A 492 -10.81 8.07 -8.14
N THR A 493 -10.89 7.56 -9.37
CA THR A 493 -11.88 8.01 -10.34
C THR A 493 -13.28 7.57 -9.96
N GLU A 494 -13.43 6.37 -9.40
CA GLU A 494 -14.70 5.86 -8.89
C GLU A 494 -15.19 6.66 -7.68
N ASN A 495 -14.31 6.99 -6.72
CA ASN A 495 -14.65 7.90 -5.63
C ASN A 495 -15.12 9.27 -6.15
N ARG A 496 -14.40 9.87 -7.12
CA ARG A 496 -14.85 11.14 -7.74
C ARG A 496 -16.24 11.01 -8.36
N HIS A 497 -16.54 9.88 -8.99
CA HIS A 497 -17.84 9.63 -9.59
C HIS A 497 -18.95 9.47 -8.54
N VAL A 498 -18.67 8.76 -7.45
CA VAL A 498 -19.61 8.63 -6.30
C VAL A 498 -19.85 9.98 -5.64
N THR A 499 -18.81 10.80 -5.43
CA THR A 499 -18.95 12.15 -4.88
C THR A 499 -19.81 13.03 -5.79
N ALA A 500 -19.58 13.01 -7.11
CA ALA A 500 -20.40 13.76 -8.06
C ALA A 500 -21.88 13.30 -8.05
N LYS A 501 -22.14 11.99 -7.91
CA LYS A 501 -23.50 11.45 -7.75
C LYS A 501 -24.14 11.91 -6.44
N ALA A 502 -23.39 11.95 -5.34
CA ALA A 502 -23.85 12.44 -4.04
C ALA A 502 -24.22 13.93 -4.12
N GLU A 503 -23.36 14.77 -4.70
CA GLU A 503 -23.62 16.19 -4.93
C GLU A 503 -24.87 16.41 -5.80
N SER A 504 -25.07 15.59 -6.84
CA SER A 504 -26.29 15.64 -7.68
C SER A 504 -27.54 15.35 -6.86
N LYS A 505 -27.50 14.34 -5.98
CA LYS A 505 -28.63 14.00 -5.10
C LYS A 505 -28.89 15.04 -4.02
N GLU A 506 -27.83 15.65 -3.49
CA GLU A 506 -27.94 16.77 -2.55
C GLU A 506 -28.64 17.97 -3.21
N ASN A 507 -28.27 18.31 -4.45
CA ASN A 507 -28.95 19.34 -5.25
C ASN A 507 -30.42 19.00 -5.54
N GLU A 508 -30.76 17.74 -5.82
CA GLU A 508 -32.16 17.30 -5.96
C GLU A 508 -32.96 17.47 -4.66
N ILE A 509 -32.35 17.12 -3.51
CA ILE A 509 -32.95 17.29 -2.19
C ILE A 509 -33.19 18.77 -1.89
N ASP A 510 -32.22 19.64 -2.18
CA ASP A 510 -32.37 21.07 -1.93
C ASP A 510 -33.44 21.71 -2.83
N ASN A 511 -33.56 21.26 -4.08
CA ASN A 511 -34.67 21.66 -4.94
C ASN A 511 -36.02 21.19 -4.35
N ALA A 512 -36.11 19.94 -3.88
CA ALA A 512 -37.32 19.43 -3.23
C ALA A 512 -37.68 20.23 -1.97
N LYS A 513 -36.71 20.58 -1.11
CA LYS A 513 -36.92 21.45 0.05
C LYS A 513 -37.45 22.83 -0.36
N LEU A 514 -36.92 23.39 -1.45
CA LEU A 514 -37.38 24.68 -1.97
C LEU A 514 -38.82 24.62 -2.50
N GLN A 515 -39.21 23.52 -3.15
CA GLN A 515 -40.61 23.29 -3.55
C GLN A 515 -41.53 23.10 -2.34
N LEU A 516 -41.11 22.34 -1.32
CA LEU A 516 -41.87 22.18 -0.07
C LEU A 516 -42.07 23.53 0.62
N SER A 517 -41.05 24.39 0.66
CA SER A 517 -41.16 25.74 1.21
C SER A 517 -42.20 26.59 0.44
N LYS A 518 -42.22 26.50 -0.89
CA LYS A 518 -43.24 27.18 -1.73
C LYS A 518 -44.65 26.68 -1.41
N ILE A 519 -44.86 25.37 -1.41
CA ILE A 519 -46.16 24.76 -1.09
C ILE A 519 -46.60 25.16 0.32
N ASN A 520 -45.69 25.16 1.30
CA ASN A 520 -46.01 25.54 2.67
C ASN A 520 -46.38 27.04 2.78
N ALA A 521 -45.71 27.91 2.03
CA ALA A 521 -46.07 29.32 1.95
C ALA A 521 -47.46 29.53 1.31
N GLU A 522 -47.79 28.80 0.26
CA GLU A 522 -49.13 28.82 -0.36
C GLU A 522 -50.20 28.28 0.58
N PHE A 523 -49.92 27.18 1.29
CA PHE A 523 -50.79 26.62 2.31
C PHE A 523 -51.08 27.64 3.43
N HIS A 524 -50.06 28.31 3.96
CA HIS A 524 -50.24 29.35 4.97
C HIS A 524 -51.05 30.54 4.45
N LYS A 525 -50.88 30.95 3.19
CA LYS A 525 -51.69 32.01 2.58
C LYS A 525 -53.16 31.60 2.48
N LEU A 526 -53.44 30.38 2.02
CA LEU A 526 -54.81 29.85 1.94
C LEU A 526 -55.44 29.71 3.33
N GLN A 527 -54.68 29.19 4.30
CA GLN A 527 -55.15 29.02 5.68
C GLN A 527 -55.48 30.37 6.34
N THR A 528 -54.61 31.37 6.20
CA THR A 528 -54.83 32.72 6.75
C THR A 528 -55.98 33.44 6.04
N GLY A 529 -56.09 33.31 4.71
CA GLY A 529 -57.22 33.81 3.93
C GLY A 529 -58.56 33.18 4.34
N SER A 530 -58.59 31.85 4.51
CA SER A 530 -59.77 31.13 5.00
C SER A 530 -60.14 31.54 6.42
N ALA A 531 -59.17 31.67 7.33
CA ALA A 531 -59.40 32.12 8.70
C ALA A 531 -59.99 33.54 8.75
N HIS A 532 -59.47 34.46 7.92
CA HIS A 532 -60.01 35.81 7.81
C HIS A 532 -61.44 35.83 7.24
N HIS A 533 -61.72 34.99 6.24
CA HIS A 533 -63.06 34.84 5.68
C HIS A 533 -64.04 34.29 6.72
N ILE A 534 -63.64 33.27 7.50
CA ILE A 534 -64.43 32.73 8.61
C ILE A 534 -64.71 33.82 9.67
N GLU A 535 -63.71 34.62 10.03
CA GLU A 535 -63.90 35.71 11.00
C GLU A 535 -64.86 36.78 10.47
N THR A 536 -64.77 37.11 9.19
CA THR A 536 -65.67 38.07 8.52
C THR A 536 -67.10 37.55 8.50
N LEU A 537 -67.31 36.29 8.11
CA LEU A 537 -68.62 35.65 8.15
C LEU A 537 -69.17 35.59 9.58
N ARG A 538 -68.34 35.27 10.58
CA ARG A 538 -68.75 35.30 12.00
C ARG A 538 -69.22 36.68 12.42
N LYS A 539 -68.50 37.75 12.05
CA LYS A 539 -68.92 39.14 12.33
C LYS A 539 -70.26 39.47 11.65
N GLN A 540 -70.45 39.05 10.40
CA GLN A 540 -71.72 39.25 9.69
C GLN A 540 -72.88 38.50 10.36
N VAL A 541 -72.66 37.27 10.83
CA VAL A 541 -73.66 36.51 11.59
C VAL A 541 -74.05 37.25 12.86
N VAL A 542 -73.09 37.76 13.64
CA VAL A 542 -73.38 38.54 14.86
C VAL A 542 -74.22 39.78 14.56
N VAL A 543 -73.88 40.53 13.50
CA VAL A 543 -74.67 41.72 13.12
C VAL A 543 -76.10 41.35 12.69
N LEU A 544 -76.27 40.24 11.98
CA LEU A 544 -77.60 39.74 11.61
C LEU A 544 -78.39 39.24 12.82
N GLU A 545 -77.73 38.60 13.79
CA GLU A 545 -78.34 38.19 15.06
C GLU A 545 -78.78 39.40 15.89
N GLU A 546 -77.95 40.44 15.99
CA GLU A 546 -78.30 41.70 16.67
C GLU A 546 -79.47 42.41 15.99
N SER A 547 -79.48 42.47 14.65
CA SER A 547 -80.59 43.03 13.87
C SER A 547 -81.89 42.23 14.03
N ALA A 548 -81.81 40.90 13.99
CA ALA A 548 -82.94 40.02 14.22
C ALA A 548 -83.48 40.15 15.66
N ALA A 549 -82.60 40.33 16.65
CA ALA A 549 -83.00 40.61 18.02
C ALA A 549 -83.70 41.97 18.15
N ALA A 550 -83.18 43.02 17.49
CA ALA A 550 -83.82 44.33 17.45
C ALA A 550 -85.22 44.26 16.82
N GLU A 551 -85.35 43.60 15.66
CA GLU A 551 -86.64 43.43 14.97
C GLU A 551 -87.64 42.59 15.79
N LYS A 552 -87.14 41.64 16.60
CA LYS A 552 -87.99 40.93 17.55
C LYS A 552 -88.52 41.86 18.65
N THR A 553 -87.67 42.73 19.20
CA THR A 553 -88.12 43.69 20.21
C THR A 553 -89.11 44.71 19.66
N THR A 554 -88.93 45.20 18.43
CA THR A 554 -89.89 46.11 17.78
C THR A 554 -91.22 45.41 17.51
N LYS A 555 -91.18 44.14 17.06
CA LYS A 555 -92.38 43.31 16.92
C LYS A 555 -93.12 43.14 18.24
N ASP A 556 -92.41 42.84 19.33
CA ASP A 556 -93.02 42.64 20.66
C ASP A 556 -93.65 43.96 21.17
N LEU A 557 -93.02 45.11 20.94
CA LEU A 557 -93.58 46.44 21.23
C LEU A 557 -94.84 46.72 20.41
N LEU A 558 -94.79 46.53 19.09
CA LEU A 558 -95.95 46.68 18.20
C LEU A 558 -97.09 45.73 18.57
N GLN A 559 -96.79 44.51 19.02
CA GLN A 559 -97.79 43.59 19.53
C GLN A 559 -98.44 44.10 20.82
N SER A 560 -97.67 44.70 21.73
CA SER A 560 -98.20 45.37 22.93
C SER A 560 -99.10 46.55 22.54
N GLU A 561 -98.65 47.43 21.64
CA GLU A 561 -99.42 48.57 21.14
C GLU A 561 -100.72 48.11 20.46
N LEU A 562 -100.67 47.06 19.63
CA LEU A 562 -101.88 46.49 19.02
C LEU A 562 -102.82 45.88 20.05
N SER A 563 -102.29 45.27 21.12
CA SER A 563 -103.11 44.75 22.23
C SER A 563 -103.78 45.88 23.01
N GLU A 564 -103.04 46.96 23.28
CA GLU A 564 -103.56 48.18 23.91
C GLU A 564 -104.65 48.82 23.03
N LEU A 565 -104.39 48.99 21.74
CA LEU A 565 -105.36 49.56 20.80
C LEU A 565 -106.59 48.66 20.63
N ARG A 566 -106.42 47.33 20.67
CA ARG A 566 -107.55 46.37 20.72
C ARG A 566 -108.35 46.52 22.01
N ALA A 567 -107.70 46.70 23.15
CA ALA A 567 -108.36 46.95 24.42
C ALA A 567 -109.09 48.31 24.40
N GLU A 568 -108.49 49.35 23.85
CA GLU A 568 -109.13 50.65 23.63
C GLU A 568 -110.32 50.55 22.68
N TYR A 569 -110.21 49.75 21.61
CA TYR A 569 -111.29 49.51 20.66
C TYR A 569 -112.44 48.74 21.32
N GLU A 570 -112.19 47.69 22.10
CA GLU A 570 -113.24 47.00 22.85
C GLU A 570 -113.86 47.92 23.91
N ASN A 571 -113.07 48.75 24.60
CA ASN A 571 -113.57 49.78 25.50
C ASN A 571 -114.43 50.81 24.75
N TYR A 572 -114.02 51.24 23.56
CA TYR A 572 -114.79 52.10 22.67
C TYR A 572 -116.08 51.40 22.22
N LYS A 573 -116.04 50.13 21.84
CA LYS A 573 -117.22 49.34 21.44
C LYS A 573 -118.18 49.16 22.61
N ILE A 574 -117.71 48.95 23.84
CA ILE A 574 -118.56 48.94 25.05
C ILE A 574 -119.19 50.32 25.28
N ARG A 575 -118.43 51.41 25.10
CA ARG A 575 -118.97 52.79 25.17
C ARG A 575 -119.98 53.07 24.06
N ALA A 576 -119.67 52.73 22.82
CA ALA A 576 -120.50 52.92 21.65
C ALA A 576 -121.75 52.05 21.72
N THR A 577 -121.67 50.78 22.14
CA THR A 577 -122.85 49.93 22.39
C THR A 577 -123.66 50.40 23.58
N SER A 578 -123.05 50.98 24.62
CA SER A 578 -123.78 51.65 25.71
C SER A 578 -124.50 52.92 25.23
N VAL A 579 -123.89 53.67 24.32
CA VAL A 579 -124.51 54.84 23.66
C VAL A 579 -125.60 54.40 22.67
N LEU A 580 -125.39 53.32 21.91
CA LEU A 580 -126.37 52.73 20.99
C LEU A 580 -127.52 52.06 21.75
N LYS A 581 -127.29 51.52 22.95
CA LYS A 581 -128.34 51.00 23.83
C LYS A 581 -129.13 52.14 24.50
N LYS A 582 -128.54 53.35 24.60
CA LYS A 582 -129.25 54.60 24.93
C LYS A 582 -130.00 55.21 23.72
N GLN A 583 -129.49 55.06 22.49
CA GLN A 583 -130.13 55.53 21.26
C GLN A 583 -131.17 54.55 20.67
N LYS A 584 -131.19 53.27 21.10
CA LYS A 584 -132.21 52.27 20.68
C LYS A 584 -133.58 52.42 21.37
N THR A 585 -133.76 53.42 22.23
CA THR A 585 -135.05 53.73 22.87
C THR A 585 -135.84 54.86 22.21
N GLU A 586 -135.38 55.43 21.08
CA GLU A 586 -136.19 56.36 20.28
C GLU A 586 -136.21 55.95 18.78
N ALA A 587 -137.42 55.57 18.35
CA ALA A 587 -138.04 55.55 17.02
C ALA A 587 -137.17 55.97 15.81
N GLN A 588 -136.92 55.09 14.82
CA GLN A 588 -137.73 54.75 13.62
C GLN A 588 -137.35 55.56 12.33
N PRO A 589 -137.63 55.02 11.12
CA PRO A 589 -136.79 55.09 9.93
C PRO A 589 -137.33 55.97 8.79
N SER A 590 -136.44 56.40 7.90
CA SER A 590 -136.73 56.82 6.51
C SER A 590 -135.41 56.79 5.72
N VAL A 591 -135.16 55.77 4.89
CA VAL A 591 -135.46 55.71 3.44
C VAL A 591 -134.70 56.77 2.60
N ILE A 592 -133.60 56.29 2.00
CA ILE A 592 -133.12 56.43 0.60
C ILE A 592 -132.80 57.84 0.04
N SER A 593 -131.55 58.00 -0.41
CA SER A 593 -131.18 58.64 -1.70
C SER A 593 -129.66 58.48 -1.93
N SER A 594 -129.19 57.47 -2.67
CA SER A 594 -128.79 57.53 -4.09
C SER A 594 -127.83 58.69 -4.45
N LYS A 595 -126.50 58.46 -4.30
CA LYS A 595 -125.43 59.30 -4.89
C LYS A 595 -124.05 58.62 -4.96
N GLU A 596 -123.96 57.32 -5.21
CA GLU A 596 -122.70 56.54 -5.24
C GLU A 596 -122.55 55.81 -6.59
N ALA A 597 -122.38 56.55 -7.69
CA ALA A 597 -122.11 55.95 -9.01
C ALA A 597 -121.07 56.72 -9.83
N ALA A 598 -120.37 57.68 -9.22
CA ALA A 598 -119.35 58.51 -9.89
C ALA A 598 -117.95 58.39 -9.28
N ASP A 599 -117.82 57.86 -8.05
CA ASP A 599 -116.51 57.66 -7.41
C ASP A 599 -115.84 56.31 -7.77
N ASP A 600 -116.61 55.31 -8.22
CA ASP A 600 -116.07 53.99 -8.59
C ASP A 600 -115.14 54.00 -9.83
N PHE A 601 -115.36 54.92 -10.78
CA PHE A 601 -114.51 54.99 -11.99
C PHE A 601 -113.13 55.59 -11.70
N ASN A 602 -113.04 56.46 -10.70
CA ASN A 602 -111.81 57.12 -10.30
C ASN A 602 -110.95 56.20 -9.40
N THR A 603 -111.60 55.35 -8.58
CA THR A 603 -110.92 54.28 -7.82
C THR A 603 -110.40 53.18 -8.74
N ASP A 604 -111.18 52.74 -9.73
CA ASP A 604 -110.76 51.71 -10.70
C ASP A 604 -109.59 52.17 -11.59
N GLN A 605 -109.51 53.47 -11.92
CA GLN A 605 -108.40 54.03 -12.68
C GLN A 605 -107.10 54.07 -11.87
N VAL A 606 -107.17 54.44 -10.59
CA VAL A 606 -106.02 54.44 -9.67
C VAL A 606 -105.54 53.02 -9.40
N GLU A 607 -106.45 52.05 -9.25
CA GLU A 607 -106.10 50.63 -9.09
C GLU A 607 -105.42 50.07 -10.35
N ARG A 608 -105.88 50.42 -11.55
CA ARG A 608 -105.20 50.04 -12.81
C ARG A 608 -103.79 50.60 -12.90
N GLU A 609 -103.59 51.87 -12.57
CA GLU A 609 -102.25 52.48 -12.57
C GLU A 609 -101.32 51.83 -11.52
N MET A 610 -101.85 51.49 -10.35
CA MET A 610 -101.10 50.77 -9.31
C MET A 610 -100.70 49.36 -9.77
N LEU A 611 -101.64 48.60 -10.34
CA LEU A 611 -101.36 47.27 -10.90
C LEU A 611 -100.36 47.36 -12.06
N GLN A 612 -100.41 48.41 -12.88
CA GLN A 612 -99.46 48.61 -13.96
C GLN A 612 -98.04 48.90 -13.46
N ARG A 613 -97.88 49.71 -12.40
CA ARG A 613 -96.59 49.92 -11.73
C ARG A 613 -96.05 48.63 -11.11
N VAL A 614 -96.91 47.79 -10.53
CA VAL A 614 -96.51 46.47 -9.99
C VAL A 614 -96.04 45.55 -11.12
N VAL A 615 -96.73 45.53 -12.26
CA VAL A 615 -96.33 44.74 -13.44
C VAL A 615 -94.98 45.22 -14.00
N GLU A 616 -94.74 46.53 -14.06
CA GLU A 616 -93.46 47.10 -14.49
C GLU A 616 -92.33 46.76 -13.50
N ALA A 617 -92.58 46.82 -12.19
CA ALA A 617 -91.63 46.41 -11.16
C ALA A 617 -91.31 44.91 -11.23
N LEU A 618 -92.31 44.05 -11.49
CA LEU A 618 -92.11 42.61 -11.68
C LEU A 618 -91.32 42.32 -12.96
N LYS A 619 -91.56 43.04 -14.06
CA LYS A 619 -90.76 42.92 -15.30
C LYS A 619 -89.31 43.33 -15.08
N ALA A 620 -89.06 44.41 -14.34
CA ALA A 620 -87.70 44.83 -13.97
C ALA A 620 -87.01 43.76 -13.10
N LYS A 621 -87.74 43.13 -12.16
CA LYS A 621 -87.19 42.05 -11.34
C LYS A 621 -86.89 40.79 -12.14
N ILE A 622 -87.73 40.45 -13.11
CA ILE A 622 -87.46 39.33 -14.04
C ILE A 622 -86.20 39.60 -14.86
N ALA A 623 -86.04 40.80 -15.42
CA ALA A 623 -84.83 41.16 -16.17
C ALA A 623 -83.55 41.14 -15.30
N GLU A 624 -83.65 41.56 -14.04
CA GLU A 624 -82.55 41.46 -13.08
C GLU A 624 -82.18 39.99 -12.79
N LEU A 625 -83.18 39.13 -12.56
CA LEU A 625 -82.97 37.69 -12.34
C LEU A 625 -82.40 37.00 -13.59
N GLU A 626 -82.83 37.39 -14.79
CA GLU A 626 -82.26 36.89 -16.06
C GLU A 626 -80.79 37.31 -16.22
N SER A 627 -80.45 38.55 -15.85
CA SER A 627 -79.06 39.02 -15.86
C SER A 627 -78.19 38.29 -14.83
N GLN A 628 -78.70 38.07 -13.62
CA GLN A 628 -78.01 37.30 -12.58
C GLN A 628 -77.83 35.83 -13.00
N LEU A 629 -78.85 35.22 -13.63
CA LEU A 629 -78.74 33.88 -14.19
C LEU A 629 -77.66 33.81 -15.27
N ALA A 630 -77.62 34.77 -16.19
CA ALA A 630 -76.60 34.81 -17.25
C ALA A 630 -75.17 34.96 -16.68
N LEU A 631 -74.98 35.78 -15.65
CA LEU A 631 -73.69 35.90 -14.96
C LEU A 631 -73.30 34.58 -14.28
N SER A 632 -74.21 33.95 -13.54
CA SER A 632 -73.94 32.66 -12.90
C SER A 632 -73.63 31.54 -13.91
N GLN A 633 -74.28 31.55 -15.09
CA GLN A 633 -73.98 30.61 -16.18
C GLN A 633 -72.58 30.83 -16.76
N SER A 634 -72.17 32.10 -16.93
CA SER A 634 -70.81 32.43 -17.37
C SER A 634 -69.76 31.99 -16.35
N GLU A 635 -69.98 32.23 -15.06
CA GLU A 635 -69.11 31.78 -13.98
C GLU A 635 -68.96 30.25 -13.96
N VAL A 636 -70.06 29.50 -14.08
CA VAL A 636 -70.01 28.04 -14.16
C VAL A 636 -69.24 27.57 -15.39
N SER A 637 -69.34 28.27 -16.53
CA SER A 637 -68.55 27.93 -17.72
C SER A 637 -67.04 28.18 -17.51
N ASN A 638 -66.69 29.26 -16.81
CA ASN A 638 -65.30 29.59 -16.48
C ASN A 638 -64.71 28.57 -15.50
N PHE A 639 -65.45 28.20 -14.45
CA PHE A 639 -65.02 27.17 -13.51
C PHE A 639 -64.87 25.79 -14.17
N ARG A 640 -65.73 25.45 -15.15
CA ARG A 640 -65.56 24.22 -15.94
C ARG A 640 -64.28 24.25 -16.77
N ALA A 641 -64.00 25.36 -17.46
CA ALA A 641 -62.76 25.51 -18.24
C ALA A 641 -61.50 25.50 -17.37
N GLU A 642 -61.55 26.11 -16.18
CA GLU A 642 -60.45 26.08 -15.22
C GLU A 642 -60.24 24.67 -14.62
N ARG A 643 -61.32 23.95 -14.33
CA ARG A 643 -61.27 22.54 -13.92
C ARG A 643 -60.66 21.65 -15.01
N GLU A 644 -60.97 21.90 -16.27
CA GLU A 644 -60.43 21.13 -17.40
C GLU A 644 -58.93 21.43 -17.62
N ARG A 645 -58.51 22.70 -17.49
CA ARG A 645 -57.09 23.09 -17.52
C ARG A 645 -56.29 22.48 -16.37
N THR A 646 -56.84 22.51 -15.16
CA THR A 646 -56.18 21.91 -13.99
C THR A 646 -56.13 20.39 -14.07
N ALA A 647 -57.16 19.73 -14.62
CA ALA A 647 -57.13 18.30 -14.88
C ALA A 647 -56.05 17.94 -15.93
N ALA A 648 -55.90 18.75 -16.98
CA ALA A 648 -54.86 18.53 -18.00
C ALA A 648 -53.44 18.72 -17.45
N THR A 649 -53.21 19.72 -16.58
CA THR A 649 -51.90 19.89 -15.93
C THR A 649 -51.62 18.76 -14.94
N GLN A 650 -52.62 18.32 -14.17
CA GLN A 650 -52.49 17.16 -13.29
C GLN A 650 -52.16 15.88 -14.07
N ALA A 651 -52.83 15.62 -15.20
CA ALA A 651 -52.54 14.48 -16.06
C ALA A 651 -51.10 14.52 -16.59
N SER A 652 -50.63 15.67 -17.07
CA SER A 652 -49.24 15.82 -17.56
C SER A 652 -48.20 15.61 -16.45
N ILE A 653 -48.47 16.06 -15.22
CA ILE A 653 -47.58 15.82 -14.07
C ILE A 653 -47.54 14.33 -13.72
N VAL A 654 -48.69 13.64 -13.75
CA VAL A 654 -48.76 12.20 -13.48
C VAL A 654 -47.99 11.41 -14.54
N GLU A 655 -48.15 11.73 -15.83
CA GLU A 655 -47.37 11.10 -16.90
C GLU A 655 -45.86 11.35 -16.74
N ALA A 656 -45.45 12.57 -16.38
CA ALA A 656 -44.05 12.89 -16.12
C ALA A 656 -43.50 12.12 -14.90
N MET A 657 -44.29 11.94 -13.84
CA MET A 657 -43.91 11.11 -12.69
C MET A 657 -43.80 9.63 -13.06
N GLN A 658 -44.71 9.11 -13.88
CA GLN A 658 -44.65 7.73 -14.38
C GLN A 658 -43.38 7.48 -15.20
N HIS A 659 -43.03 8.37 -16.13
CA HIS A 659 -41.78 8.23 -16.88
C HIS A 659 -40.53 8.34 -16.00
N ARG A 660 -40.55 9.15 -14.95
CA ARG A 660 -39.44 9.20 -13.98
C ARG A 660 -39.32 7.90 -13.19
N LEU A 661 -40.45 7.30 -12.81
CA LEU A 661 -40.48 6.01 -12.12
C LEU A 661 -39.94 4.90 -13.03
N GLU A 662 -40.44 4.80 -14.27
CA GLU A 662 -40.00 3.81 -15.25
C GLU A 662 -38.50 3.95 -15.58
N ARG A 663 -37.99 5.19 -15.64
CA ARG A 663 -36.56 5.46 -15.80
C ARG A 663 -35.76 4.98 -14.60
N ALA A 664 -36.20 5.28 -13.38
CA ALA A 664 -35.54 4.83 -12.15
C ALA A 664 -35.54 3.30 -12.03
N GLU A 665 -36.65 2.64 -12.39
CA GLU A 665 -36.77 1.18 -12.45
C GLU A 665 -35.78 0.59 -13.47
N SER A 666 -35.65 1.20 -14.66
CA SER A 666 -34.69 0.76 -15.67
C SER A 666 -33.23 0.93 -15.21
N GLU A 667 -32.91 2.01 -14.50
CA GLU A 667 -31.58 2.25 -13.92
C GLU A 667 -31.26 1.25 -12.82
N MET A 668 -32.22 0.96 -11.93
CA MET A 668 -32.09 -0.09 -10.91
C MET A 668 -31.84 -1.47 -11.52
N GLU A 669 -32.54 -1.80 -12.61
CA GLU A 669 -32.38 -3.09 -13.28
C GLU A 669 -31.03 -3.20 -14.01
N VAL A 670 -30.48 -2.10 -14.54
CA VAL A 670 -29.10 -2.06 -15.07
C VAL A 670 -28.09 -2.28 -13.95
N ILE A 671 -28.19 -1.56 -12.82
CA ILE A 671 -27.31 -1.73 -11.66
C ILE A 671 -27.37 -3.18 -11.14
N LYS A 672 -28.57 -3.76 -11.08
CA LYS A 672 -28.77 -5.16 -10.66
C LYS A 672 -28.05 -6.12 -11.59
N ARG A 673 -28.08 -5.90 -12.92
CA ARG A 673 -27.33 -6.72 -13.88
C ARG A 673 -25.82 -6.55 -13.73
N GLU A 674 -25.33 -5.33 -13.49
CA GLU A 674 -23.92 -5.04 -13.23
C GLU A 674 -23.43 -5.75 -11.96
N HIS A 675 -24.18 -5.65 -10.86
CA HIS A 675 -23.89 -6.39 -9.63
C HIS A 675 -23.92 -7.90 -9.84
N GLN A 676 -24.90 -8.43 -10.60
CA GLN A 676 -24.97 -9.85 -10.92
C GLN A 676 -23.75 -10.32 -11.74
N ALA A 677 -23.29 -9.50 -12.69
CA ALA A 677 -22.08 -9.76 -13.47
C ALA A 677 -20.82 -9.71 -12.59
N GLN A 678 -20.74 -8.75 -11.67
CA GLN A 678 -19.64 -8.64 -10.70
C GLN A 678 -19.58 -9.84 -9.76
N ILE A 679 -20.73 -10.29 -9.24
CA ILE A 679 -20.83 -11.52 -8.43
C ILE A 679 -20.37 -12.72 -9.25
N SER A 680 -20.80 -12.84 -10.51
CA SER A 680 -20.39 -13.94 -11.39
C SER A 680 -18.88 -13.95 -11.64
N ARG A 681 -18.27 -12.76 -11.78
CA ARG A 681 -16.81 -12.61 -11.91
C ARG A 681 -16.09 -13.02 -10.63
N LEU A 682 -16.52 -12.52 -9.48
CA LEU A 682 -15.93 -12.87 -8.17
C LEU A 682 -16.05 -14.38 -7.87
N LEU A 683 -17.17 -15.00 -8.25
CA LEU A 683 -17.33 -16.46 -8.15
C LEU A 683 -16.34 -17.20 -9.06
N GLY A 684 -16.12 -16.72 -10.29
CA GLY A 684 -15.11 -17.27 -11.20
C GLY A 684 -13.69 -17.14 -10.66
N ASP A 685 -13.33 -15.96 -10.13
CA ASP A 685 -12.01 -15.69 -9.55
C ASP A 685 -11.76 -16.57 -8.31
N ASN A 686 -12.76 -16.73 -7.43
CA ASN A 686 -12.69 -17.65 -6.29
C ASN A 686 -12.53 -19.11 -6.73
N GLN A 687 -13.23 -19.54 -7.78
CA GLN A 687 -13.10 -20.89 -8.31
C GLN A 687 -11.71 -21.13 -8.92
N LEU A 688 -11.15 -20.13 -9.61
CA LEU A 688 -9.79 -20.18 -10.14
C LEU A 688 -8.77 -20.24 -9.00
N LEU A 689 -8.88 -19.39 -7.98
CA LEU A 689 -8.00 -19.40 -6.82
C LEU A 689 -8.05 -20.74 -6.08
N ALA A 690 -9.25 -21.30 -5.89
CA ALA A 690 -9.42 -22.63 -5.30
C ALA A 690 -8.77 -23.73 -6.16
N SER A 691 -8.81 -23.62 -7.49
CA SER A 691 -8.14 -24.57 -8.39
C SER A 691 -6.61 -24.45 -8.32
N LEU A 692 -6.07 -23.23 -8.24
CA LEU A 692 -4.64 -22.98 -8.09
C LEU A 692 -4.11 -23.49 -6.74
N HIS A 693 -4.83 -23.22 -5.64
CA HIS A 693 -4.46 -23.77 -4.33
C HIS A 693 -4.52 -25.30 -4.33
N ARG A 694 -5.51 -25.91 -5.02
CA ARG A 694 -5.59 -27.37 -5.16
C ARG A 694 -4.39 -27.92 -5.93
N GLU A 695 -4.02 -27.29 -7.05
CA GLU A 695 -2.87 -27.69 -7.85
C GLU A 695 -1.55 -27.53 -7.07
N GLN A 696 -1.38 -26.45 -6.32
CA GLN A 696 -0.23 -26.27 -5.44
C GLN A 696 -0.16 -27.36 -4.36
N MET A 697 -1.28 -27.67 -3.70
CA MET A 697 -1.36 -28.72 -2.69
C MET A 697 -1.06 -30.10 -3.28
N ASP A 698 -1.53 -30.38 -4.50
CA ASP A 698 -1.21 -31.63 -5.19
C ASP A 698 0.25 -31.68 -5.62
N GLY A 699 0.85 -30.54 -6.01
CA GLY A 699 2.28 -30.39 -6.26
C GLY A 699 3.13 -30.61 -5.00
N PHE A 700 2.71 -30.11 -3.83
CA PHE A 700 3.35 -30.41 -2.55
C PHE A 700 3.23 -31.89 -2.18
N LYS A 701 2.04 -32.49 -2.34
CA LYS A 701 1.86 -33.94 -2.12
C LYS A 701 2.74 -34.78 -3.03
N LEU A 702 2.90 -34.38 -4.30
CA LEU A 702 3.76 -35.09 -5.25
C LEU A 702 5.24 -35.01 -4.85
N ARG A 703 5.73 -33.82 -4.46
CA ARG A 703 7.11 -33.65 -3.96
C ARG A 703 7.36 -34.44 -2.68
N HIS A 704 6.45 -34.37 -1.70
CA HIS A 704 6.57 -35.18 -0.49
C HIS A 704 6.53 -36.68 -0.80
N ALA A 705 5.70 -37.12 -1.77
CA ALA A 705 5.69 -38.52 -2.19
C ALA A 705 7.02 -38.94 -2.83
N GLN A 706 7.65 -38.07 -3.63
CA GLN A 706 8.97 -38.30 -4.20
C GLN A 706 10.05 -38.36 -3.11
N GLU A 707 10.07 -37.42 -2.16
CA GLU A 707 11.00 -37.41 -1.03
C GLU A 707 10.84 -38.64 -0.14
N ILE A 708 9.60 -39.06 0.15
CA ILE A 708 9.33 -40.29 0.89
C ILE A 708 9.92 -41.49 0.14
N LEU A 709 9.75 -41.54 -1.18
CA LEU A 709 10.25 -42.64 -2.00
C LEU A 709 11.79 -42.64 -2.06
N GLU A 710 12.44 -41.48 -2.13
CA GLU A 710 13.90 -41.36 -2.02
C GLU A 710 14.42 -41.78 -0.65
N LEU A 711 13.75 -41.37 0.44
CA LEU A 711 14.12 -41.78 1.79
C LEU A 711 13.90 -43.28 2.01
N GLN A 712 12.85 -43.86 1.41
CA GLN A 712 12.63 -45.30 1.40
C GLN A 712 13.74 -46.03 0.64
N ASN A 713 14.13 -45.55 -0.55
CA ASN A 713 15.24 -46.14 -1.30
C ASN A 713 16.56 -46.06 -0.52
N LYS A 714 16.86 -44.93 0.14
CA LYS A 714 18.03 -44.79 1.01
C LYS A 714 17.97 -45.72 2.22
N LEU A 715 16.79 -45.91 2.81
CA LEU A 715 16.60 -46.84 3.92
C LEU A 715 16.79 -48.30 3.47
N ASP A 716 16.30 -48.64 2.27
CA ASP A 716 16.49 -49.96 1.67
C ASP A 716 17.97 -50.18 1.32
N GLU A 717 18.68 -49.19 0.78
CA GLU A 717 20.14 -49.24 0.53
C GLU A 717 20.93 -49.46 1.81
N VAL A 718 20.64 -48.68 2.86
CA VAL A 718 21.25 -48.89 4.20
C VAL A 718 20.86 -50.25 4.76
N GLY A 719 19.63 -50.71 4.52
CA GLY A 719 19.17 -52.05 4.85
C GLY A 719 20.00 -53.14 4.17
N PHE A 720 20.24 -53.02 2.87
CA PHE A 720 21.10 -53.93 2.10
C PHE A 720 22.55 -53.87 2.56
N GLU A 721 23.08 -52.68 2.85
CA GLU A 721 24.44 -52.52 3.40
C GLU A 721 24.58 -53.15 4.79
N SER A 722 23.59 -52.93 5.66
CA SER A 722 23.52 -53.54 6.99
C SER A 722 23.42 -55.06 6.90
N GLU A 723 22.61 -55.60 5.99
CA GLU A 723 22.51 -57.04 5.76
C GLU A 723 23.82 -57.62 5.19
N ARG A 724 24.51 -56.88 4.30
CA ARG A 724 25.83 -57.25 3.77
C ARG A 724 26.88 -57.26 4.88
N LEU A 725 26.93 -56.22 5.70
CA LEU A 725 27.83 -56.11 6.85
C LEU A 725 27.52 -57.19 7.89
N GLN A 726 26.26 -57.51 8.13
CA GLN A 726 25.85 -58.56 9.06
C GLN A 726 26.19 -59.97 8.54
N LYS A 727 26.07 -60.24 7.24
CA LYS A 727 26.60 -61.47 6.61
C LYS A 727 28.12 -61.55 6.74
N THR A 728 28.81 -60.42 6.59
CA THR A 728 30.27 -60.33 6.76
C THR A 728 30.66 -60.59 8.22
N ILE A 729 30.03 -59.94 9.19
CA ILE A 729 30.25 -60.17 10.64
C ILE A 729 29.93 -61.63 11.01
N SER A 730 28.84 -62.19 10.48
CA SER A 730 28.48 -63.60 10.70
C SER A 730 29.53 -64.56 10.12
N SER A 731 30.11 -64.24 8.96
CA SER A 731 31.21 -65.02 8.38
C SER A 731 32.52 -64.91 9.18
N TYR A 732 32.82 -63.73 9.74
CA TYR A 732 33.96 -63.51 10.64
C TYR A 732 33.76 -64.17 12.01
N GLN A 733 32.53 -64.22 12.53
CA GLN A 733 32.19 -64.93 13.77
C GLN A 733 32.17 -66.46 13.57
N ALA A 734 31.76 -66.94 12.38
CA ALA A 734 31.87 -68.36 12.00
C ALA A 734 33.33 -68.83 11.90
N GLN A 735 34.27 -67.94 11.60
CA GLN A 735 35.72 -68.24 11.64
C GLN A 735 36.31 -68.24 13.06
N ARG A 736 35.58 -67.76 14.09
CA ARG A 736 36.07 -67.62 15.48
C ARG A 736 35.58 -68.68 16.47
N THR A 737 34.88 -69.73 16.04
CA THR A 737 34.33 -70.74 16.96
C THR A 737 34.82 -72.15 16.66
N VAL A 738 36.02 -72.46 17.15
CA VAL A 738 36.40 -73.83 17.55
C VAL A 738 36.06 -73.96 19.03
N SER A 739 34.88 -74.51 19.34
CA SER A 739 34.60 -75.40 20.48
C SER A 739 33.09 -75.46 20.77
N PRO A 740 32.49 -76.66 20.93
CA PRO A 740 31.06 -76.82 21.16
C PRO A 740 30.76 -77.06 22.64
N LEU A 741 29.85 -76.29 23.26
CA LEU A 741 29.13 -76.81 24.42
C LEU A 741 27.78 -76.11 24.68
N ALA A 742 26.76 -76.98 24.76
CA ALA A 742 25.53 -76.91 25.55
C ALA A 742 24.40 -75.90 25.19
N LYS A 743 23.31 -76.54 24.76
CA LYS A 743 21.89 -76.19 24.71
C LYS A 743 21.30 -75.44 25.93
N VAL A 744 20.09 -74.92 25.67
CA VAL A 744 18.97 -74.54 26.58
C VAL A 744 19.11 -73.11 27.11
N GLY A 745 18.15 -72.19 27.02
CA GLY A 745 16.75 -72.22 26.63
C GLY A 745 16.07 -71.03 27.33
N ASP A 746 15.44 -70.17 26.54
CA ASP A 746 14.23 -69.35 26.78
C ASP A 746 14.01 -68.50 28.06
N LEU A 747 13.48 -67.30 27.80
CA LEU A 747 12.65 -66.38 28.63
C LEU A 747 13.26 -65.31 29.56
N ARG A 748 12.64 -64.11 29.41
CA ARG A 748 12.47 -62.92 30.31
C ARG A 748 13.58 -61.88 30.24
N ARG A 749 13.37 -60.66 29.74
CA ARG A 749 12.46 -59.54 30.11
C ARG A 749 12.70 -58.98 31.51
N ASP A 750 12.74 -57.65 31.55
CA ASP A 750 12.76 -56.67 32.66
C ASP A 750 14.16 -56.17 33.02
N GLU A 751 14.44 -54.89 33.30
CA GLU A 751 13.73 -53.60 33.27
C GLU A 751 14.83 -52.58 33.68
N VAL A 752 15.00 -51.44 32.99
CA VAL A 752 15.56 -50.24 33.63
C VAL A 752 14.81 -49.01 33.12
N PHE A 753 13.97 -48.48 34.01
CA PHE A 753 13.29 -47.21 33.90
C PHE A 753 14.26 -46.02 33.90
N MET A 754 14.01 -45.03 33.04
CA MET A 754 14.47 -43.64 33.21
C MET A 754 13.28 -42.71 32.92
N ILE A 755 12.62 -42.34 34.02
CA ILE A 755 11.98 -41.06 34.38
C ILE A 755 11.54 -40.13 33.22
N GLU A 756 10.22 -39.93 33.14
CA GLU A 756 9.52 -38.94 32.33
C GLU A 756 9.89 -37.50 32.72
N ARG A 757 10.19 -36.67 31.72
CA ARG A 757 10.22 -35.20 31.82
C ARG A 757 8.90 -34.65 31.30
N GLU A 758 8.29 -33.80 32.10
CA GLU A 758 7.03 -33.09 31.87
C GLU A 758 7.04 -32.31 30.55
N ARG A 759 6.02 -32.51 29.69
CA ARG A 759 5.79 -31.68 28.51
C ARG A 759 4.96 -30.46 28.91
N GLY A 760 5.64 -29.34 29.12
CA GLY A 760 5.05 -28.01 28.98
C GLY A 760 5.10 -27.56 27.52
N GLU A 761 3.94 -27.10 27.05
CA GLU A 761 3.73 -26.08 26.01
C GLU A 761 4.36 -26.27 24.62
N GLY A 762 3.47 -26.51 23.64
CA GLY A 762 3.75 -26.27 22.22
C GLY A 762 3.83 -27.54 21.40
N SER A 763 2.69 -28.01 20.89
CA SER A 763 2.63 -28.82 19.66
C SER A 763 1.21 -28.78 19.12
N GLU A 764 1.06 -27.96 18.08
CA GLU A 764 0.14 -28.16 16.96
C GLU A 764 -0.03 -29.65 16.60
N ASP A 765 -1.29 -30.08 16.58
CA ASP A 765 -1.68 -31.47 16.37
C ASP A 765 -1.53 -31.86 14.89
N GLY A 766 -0.41 -32.51 14.57
CA GLY A 766 -0.19 -33.21 13.31
C GLY A 766 -0.78 -34.61 13.37
N SER A 767 -2.06 -34.76 13.01
CA SER A 767 -2.71 -36.07 12.84
C SER A 767 -2.16 -36.80 11.60
N VAL A 768 -1.18 -37.66 11.80
CA VAL A 768 -0.80 -38.74 10.89
C VAL A 768 -1.68 -39.95 11.18
N THR A 769 -2.66 -40.23 10.30
CA THR A 769 -3.36 -41.52 10.26
C THR A 769 -2.73 -42.42 9.20
N ARG A 770 -2.22 -43.60 9.61
CA ARG A 770 -2.00 -44.76 8.72
C ARG A 770 -2.79 -45.97 9.23
N ARG A 771 -3.66 -46.46 8.31
CA ARG A 771 -4.09 -47.86 8.03
C ARG A 771 -4.88 -48.57 9.16
N SER A 772 -6.02 -49.23 8.95
CA SER A 772 -6.44 -50.11 7.84
C SER A 772 -7.91 -50.53 7.97
N ALA A 773 -8.53 -50.83 6.81
CA ALA A 773 -9.54 -51.85 6.50
C ALA A 773 -10.85 -51.98 7.34
N GLN A 774 -11.96 -51.67 6.65
CA GLN A 774 -13.12 -52.55 6.43
C GLN A 774 -14.06 -52.86 7.62
N ARG A 775 -15.24 -52.23 7.61
CA ARG A 775 -16.57 -52.87 7.61
C ARG A 775 -17.69 -51.83 7.56
N ASP A 776 -18.72 -52.13 6.76
CA ASP A 776 -20.03 -51.49 6.79
C ASP A 776 -20.59 -51.49 8.22
N ASP A 777 -21.10 -50.34 8.68
CA ASP A 777 -22.45 -50.29 9.24
C ASP A 777 -23.01 -48.86 9.22
N SER A 778 -24.32 -48.82 9.18
CA SER A 778 -25.20 -47.69 8.90
C SER A 778 -25.45 -46.85 10.16
N ASP A 779 -25.87 -45.61 9.93
CA ASP A 779 -26.57 -44.72 10.86
C ASP A 779 -25.78 -44.17 12.07
N ASN A 780 -25.41 -42.88 11.96
CA ASN A 780 -25.64 -41.80 12.92
C ASN A 780 -24.50 -40.76 12.89
N ASP A 781 -24.57 -39.81 11.95
CA ASP A 781 -23.58 -38.74 11.81
C ASP A 781 -24.19 -37.37 12.11
N SER A 782 -24.53 -37.15 13.38
CA SER A 782 -25.02 -35.85 13.90
C SER A 782 -23.90 -34.89 14.31
N ARG A 783 -22.66 -35.06 13.80
CA ARG A 783 -21.50 -34.22 14.20
C ARG A 783 -20.56 -33.82 13.05
N LYS A 784 -21.07 -33.69 11.83
CA LYS A 784 -20.38 -32.92 10.79
C LYS A 784 -21.00 -31.53 10.67
N PRO A 785 -20.25 -30.44 10.89
CA PRO A 785 -20.77 -29.11 10.64
C PRO A 785 -21.14 -29.00 9.16
N ILE A 786 -22.37 -28.52 8.90
CA ILE A 786 -22.87 -28.27 7.56
C ILE A 786 -21.97 -27.20 6.92
N PRO A 787 -21.46 -27.40 5.69
CA PRO A 787 -20.60 -26.42 5.02
C PRO A 787 -21.28 -25.06 4.94
N LEU A 788 -20.52 -24.02 5.28
CA LEU A 788 -20.98 -22.62 5.38
C LEU A 788 -21.70 -22.14 4.12
N GLU A 789 -21.25 -22.60 2.95
CA GLU A 789 -21.86 -22.27 1.64
C GLU A 789 -23.29 -22.79 1.47
N LEU A 790 -23.64 -23.93 2.09
CA LEU A 790 -24.97 -24.53 1.94
C LEU A 790 -26.02 -23.81 2.79
N LEU A 791 -25.60 -23.18 3.89
CA LEU A 791 -26.47 -22.42 4.80
C LEU A 791 -26.62 -20.96 4.38
N LEU A 792 -25.57 -20.36 3.81
CA LEU A 792 -25.63 -19.00 3.25
C LEU A 792 -26.46 -18.93 1.95
N ASN A 793 -26.55 -20.05 1.21
CA ASN A 793 -27.33 -20.12 -0.03
C ASN A 793 -28.81 -20.51 0.15
N SER A 794 -29.25 -20.95 1.33
CA SER A 794 -30.67 -21.25 1.58
C SER A 794 -31.40 -20.02 2.16
N GLN A 795 -31.88 -19.16 1.26
CA GLN A 795 -32.88 -18.10 1.49
C GLN A 795 -32.46 -16.94 2.40
N LEU A 796 -31.51 -16.12 1.93
CA LEU A 796 -31.57 -14.67 2.14
C LEU A 796 -32.57 -14.08 1.14
N ALA A 797 -33.86 -14.26 1.42
CA ALA A 797 -34.91 -13.44 0.81
C ALA A 797 -35.25 -12.32 1.79
N SER A 798 -34.64 -11.16 1.56
CA SER A 798 -35.22 -9.82 1.70
C SER A 798 -36.21 -9.57 2.85
N GLU A 799 -35.80 -8.70 3.78
CA GLU A 799 -36.61 -8.06 4.84
C GLU A 799 -37.77 -7.16 4.37
N GLU A 800 -38.25 -7.27 3.12
CA GLU A 800 -39.38 -6.48 2.62
C GLU A 800 -40.37 -7.37 1.88
N THR A 801 -41.28 -8.00 2.63
CA THR A 801 -42.71 -8.22 2.27
C THR A 801 -43.36 -9.14 3.29
N VAL A 802 -43.60 -8.64 4.51
CA VAL A 802 -44.68 -9.17 5.34
C VAL A 802 -45.97 -8.49 4.89
N VAL A 803 -46.52 -8.96 3.77
CA VAL A 803 -47.94 -8.74 3.50
C VAL A 803 -48.68 -9.76 4.36
N PHE A 804 -49.36 -9.27 5.41
CA PHE A 804 -50.39 -10.04 6.11
C PHE A 804 -51.51 -10.35 5.10
N GLN A 805 -51.40 -11.48 4.40
CA GLN A 805 -52.55 -12.06 3.73
C GLN A 805 -53.34 -12.86 4.77
N THR A 806 -54.50 -12.30 5.07
CA THR A 806 -55.50 -12.83 5.99
C THR A 806 -56.35 -13.84 5.23
N GLU A 807 -55.86 -15.07 5.01
CA GLU A 807 -56.73 -16.19 4.65
C GLU A 807 -56.22 -17.47 5.30
N ILE A 808 -57.13 -18.14 6.02
CA ILE A 808 -56.94 -19.45 6.64
C ILE A 808 -56.88 -20.50 5.53
N PRO A 809 -55.91 -21.43 5.58
CA PRO A 809 -56.26 -22.83 5.33
C PRO A 809 -55.70 -23.78 6.38
N ASP A 810 -56.55 -24.74 6.76
CA ASP A 810 -56.24 -25.90 7.58
C ASP A 810 -55.10 -26.76 6.99
N SER A 811 -54.37 -27.41 7.91
CA SER A 811 -53.37 -28.48 7.71
C SER A 811 -51.95 -28.10 7.27
N VAL A 812 -51.23 -27.39 8.15
CA VAL A 812 -49.76 -27.48 8.20
C VAL A 812 -49.40 -28.42 9.34
N SER A 813 -48.78 -29.56 9.02
CA SER A 813 -48.43 -30.63 9.95
C SER A 813 -47.50 -30.15 11.07
N PHE A 814 -47.84 -30.47 12.33
CA PHE A 814 -47.04 -30.18 13.53
C PHE A 814 -45.57 -30.62 13.42
N GLU A 815 -45.29 -31.67 12.65
CA GLU A 815 -43.93 -32.15 12.35
C GLU A 815 -43.09 -31.13 11.58
N GLN A 816 -43.67 -30.39 10.64
CA GLN A 816 -42.94 -29.35 9.89
C GLN A 816 -42.57 -28.16 10.79
N HIS A 817 -43.42 -27.81 11.76
CA HIS A 817 -43.10 -26.77 12.75
C HIS A 817 -42.07 -27.25 13.77
N SER A 818 -42.11 -28.52 14.21
CA SER A 818 -41.09 -29.10 15.08
C SER A 818 -39.73 -29.17 14.41
N GLU A 819 -39.69 -29.51 13.13
CA GLU A 819 -38.45 -29.60 12.36
C GLU A 819 -37.88 -28.19 12.06
N SER A 820 -38.74 -27.23 11.72
CA SER A 820 -38.35 -25.83 11.57
C SER A 820 -37.82 -25.24 12.90
N LEU A 821 -38.46 -25.56 14.03
CA LEU A 821 -38.00 -25.14 15.35
C LEU A 821 -36.63 -25.75 15.69
N ALA A 822 -36.41 -27.03 15.40
CA ALA A 822 -35.12 -27.69 15.62
C ALA A 822 -34.00 -27.11 14.73
N ILE A 823 -34.32 -26.68 13.51
CA ILE A 823 -33.36 -25.99 12.63
C ILE A 823 -33.02 -24.60 13.19
N VAL A 824 -34.02 -23.85 13.66
CA VAL A 824 -33.82 -22.54 14.30
C VAL A 824 -33.02 -22.67 15.60
N GLU A 825 -33.30 -23.68 16.42
CA GLU A 825 -32.57 -23.95 17.66
C GLU A 825 -31.10 -24.31 17.39
N LYS A 826 -30.83 -25.13 16.37
CA LYS A 826 -29.46 -25.41 15.90
C LYS A 826 -28.75 -24.16 15.36
N ARG A 827 -29.46 -23.28 14.66
CA ARG A 827 -28.93 -21.98 14.18
C ARG A 827 -28.61 -21.06 15.36
N CYS A 828 -29.50 -20.93 16.33
CA CYS A 828 -29.26 -20.15 17.55
C CYS A 828 -28.05 -20.70 18.34
N SER A 829 -27.91 -22.02 18.47
CA SER A 829 -26.76 -22.62 19.13
C SER A 829 -25.44 -22.35 18.39
N HIS A 830 -25.45 -22.32 17.06
CA HIS A 830 -24.25 -22.01 16.28
C HIS A 830 -23.90 -20.51 16.33
N LEU A 831 -24.89 -19.63 16.24
CA LEU A 831 -24.71 -18.18 16.43
C LEU A 831 -24.19 -17.87 17.83
N ALA A 832 -24.67 -18.56 18.86
CA ALA A 832 -24.14 -18.43 20.22
C ALA A 832 -22.67 -18.90 20.33
N ALA A 833 -22.30 -19.97 19.62
CA ALA A 833 -20.91 -20.44 19.59
C ALA A 833 -19.98 -19.45 18.85
N LEU A 834 -20.43 -18.91 17.70
CA LEU A 834 -19.71 -17.87 16.97
C LEU A 834 -19.59 -16.58 17.78
N LEU A 835 -20.64 -16.21 18.52
CA LEU A 835 -20.60 -15.06 19.43
C LEU A 835 -19.54 -15.29 20.52
N ALA A 836 -19.56 -16.44 21.18
CA ALA A 836 -18.56 -16.79 22.20
C ALA A 836 -17.13 -16.81 21.63
N GLU A 837 -16.93 -17.30 20.41
CA GLU A 837 -15.64 -17.26 19.72
C GLU A 837 -15.23 -15.82 19.37
N SER A 838 -16.18 -14.97 18.95
CA SER A 838 -15.92 -13.56 18.70
C SER A 838 -15.56 -12.78 19.98
N GLU A 839 -16.26 -13.05 21.09
CA GLU A 839 -15.98 -12.47 22.41
C GLU A 839 -14.59 -12.93 22.92
N ALA A 840 -14.23 -14.21 22.72
CA ALA A 840 -12.92 -14.72 23.07
C ALA A 840 -11.80 -14.09 22.23
N ASN A 841 -12.04 -13.90 20.92
CA ASN A 841 -11.10 -13.22 20.03
C ASN A 841 -10.96 -11.74 20.37
N GLU A 842 -12.05 -11.06 20.72
CA GLU A 842 -12.02 -9.67 21.18
C GLU A 842 -11.21 -9.53 22.48
N ALA A 843 -11.40 -10.45 23.44
CA ALA A 843 -10.60 -10.48 24.66
C ALA A 843 -9.10 -10.66 24.38
N ARG A 844 -8.75 -11.54 23.43
CA ARG A 844 -7.35 -11.77 23.00
C ARG A 844 -6.76 -10.56 22.29
N LEU A 845 -7.51 -9.92 21.39
CA LEU A 845 -7.09 -8.70 20.71
C LEU A 845 -6.91 -7.55 21.70
N SER A 846 -7.77 -7.45 22.71
CA SER A 846 -7.63 -6.47 23.79
C SER A 846 -6.35 -6.69 24.59
N GLN A 847 -6.06 -7.94 24.98
CA GLN A 847 -4.81 -8.27 25.69
C GLN A 847 -3.57 -7.95 24.84
N LEU A 848 -3.60 -8.27 23.54
CA LEU A 848 -2.52 -7.94 22.62
C LEU A 848 -2.35 -6.42 22.47
N ALA A 849 -3.45 -5.68 22.37
CA ALA A 849 -3.43 -4.22 22.29
C ALA A 849 -2.83 -3.60 23.56
N ASP A 850 -3.15 -4.13 24.73
CA ASP A 850 -2.56 -3.66 25.99
C ASP A 850 -1.07 -4.02 26.11
N ALA A 851 -0.66 -5.22 25.67
CA ALA A 851 0.75 -5.61 25.59
C ALA A 851 1.54 -4.71 24.62
N LEU A 852 0.99 -4.40 23.44
CA LEU A 852 1.60 -3.49 22.47
C LEU A 852 1.69 -2.06 23.00
N LYS A 853 0.65 -1.55 23.65
CA LYS A 853 0.70 -0.24 24.31
C LYS A 853 1.77 -0.21 25.39
N GLU A 854 1.94 -1.27 26.17
CA GLU A 854 3.01 -1.32 27.17
C GLU A 854 4.40 -1.43 26.53
N GLU A 855 4.56 -2.16 25.43
CA GLU A 855 5.84 -2.21 24.70
C GLU A 855 6.19 -0.86 24.06
N ILE A 856 5.20 -0.13 23.52
CA ILE A 856 5.39 1.25 23.05
C ILE A 856 5.81 2.15 24.21
N ARG A 857 5.10 2.11 25.34
CA ARG A 857 5.47 2.88 26.54
C ARG A 857 6.85 2.48 27.06
N ARG A 858 7.22 1.21 27.00
CA ARG A 858 8.54 0.70 27.40
C ARG A 858 9.64 1.23 26.47
N SER A 859 9.39 1.22 25.17
CA SER A 859 10.28 1.77 24.14
C SER A 859 10.47 3.27 24.31
N GLU A 860 9.38 4.03 24.50
CA GLU A 860 9.41 5.47 24.78
C GLU A 860 10.22 5.77 26.06
N ARG A 861 9.94 5.04 27.16
CA ARG A 861 10.73 5.16 28.40
C ARG A 861 12.21 4.84 28.17
N SER A 862 12.53 3.90 27.27
CA SER A 862 13.91 3.55 26.93
C SER A 862 14.61 4.64 26.11
N GLU A 863 13.91 5.25 25.15
CA GLU A 863 14.43 6.37 24.38
C GLU A 863 14.64 7.61 25.27
N GLU A 864 13.72 7.87 26.20
CA GLU A 864 13.88 8.93 27.20
C GLU A 864 15.06 8.65 28.13
N ARG A 865 15.26 7.40 28.58
CA ARG A 865 16.47 7.02 29.34
C ARG A 865 17.74 7.29 28.54
N GLN A 866 17.75 7.04 27.23
CA GLN A 866 18.89 7.31 26.35
C GLN A 866 19.27 8.81 26.38
N LYS A 867 18.29 9.72 26.45
CA LYS A 867 18.52 11.17 26.59
C LYS A 867 19.14 11.55 27.94
N HIS A 868 18.95 10.74 28.97
CA HIS A 868 19.52 10.91 30.31
C HIS A 868 20.85 10.16 30.52
N ILE A 869 21.41 9.47 29.50
CA ILE A 869 22.69 8.73 29.58
C ILE A 869 23.89 9.64 29.86
N GLU A 870 23.86 10.90 29.44
CA GLU A 870 24.92 11.87 29.77
C GLU A 870 25.02 12.10 31.30
N ASN A 871 23.95 11.81 32.04
CA ASN A 871 23.87 11.92 33.50
C ASN A 871 24.16 10.60 34.24
N LEU A 872 24.79 9.60 33.61
CA LEU A 872 25.09 8.30 34.26
C LEU A 872 25.93 8.43 35.54
N GLU A 873 26.88 9.37 35.61
CA GLU A 873 27.65 9.64 36.83
C GLU A 873 26.77 10.24 37.95
N TYR A 874 25.79 11.08 37.60
CA TYR A 874 24.81 11.61 38.55
C TYR A 874 23.88 10.50 39.06
N LEU A 875 23.35 9.67 38.15
CA LEU A 875 22.53 8.52 38.50
C LEU A 875 23.30 7.53 39.40
N LYS A 876 24.57 7.25 39.08
CA LYS A 876 25.46 6.44 39.93
C LYS A 876 25.58 7.03 41.33
N ASN A 877 25.78 8.34 41.47
CA ASN A 877 25.84 9.00 42.77
C ASN A 877 24.50 8.95 43.54
N VAL A 878 23.37 9.10 42.84
CA VAL A 878 22.02 9.02 43.41
C VAL A 878 21.69 7.59 43.84
N VAL A 879 21.97 6.58 43.01
CA VAL A 879 21.78 5.16 43.32
C VAL A 879 22.72 4.73 44.46
N LEU A 880 23.97 5.16 44.46
CA LEU A 880 24.92 4.87 45.53
C LEU A 880 24.44 5.47 46.86
N LYS A 881 23.96 6.72 46.87
CA LYS A 881 23.29 7.31 48.04
C LYS A 881 22.04 6.54 48.43
N PHE A 882 21.21 6.14 47.48
CA PHE A 882 19.98 5.38 47.73
C PHE A 882 20.25 4.03 48.40
N VAL A 883 21.30 3.30 47.97
CA VAL A 883 21.67 2.01 48.54
C VAL A 883 22.37 2.14 49.90
N THR A 884 23.18 3.19 50.10
CA THR A 884 23.98 3.38 51.33
C THR A 884 23.23 4.04 52.49
N LEU A 885 22.18 4.83 52.24
CA LEU A 885 21.38 5.45 53.30
C LEU A 885 20.54 4.41 54.07
N PRO A 886 20.26 4.54 55.37
CA PRO A 886 19.33 3.66 56.10
C PRO A 886 17.87 3.84 55.63
N ARG A 887 16.99 2.85 55.90
CA ARG A 887 15.55 2.92 55.54
C ARG A 887 14.87 4.06 56.30
N GLY A 888 14.50 5.15 55.62
CA GLY A 888 13.86 6.33 56.20
C GLY A 888 13.42 7.36 55.15
N GLU A 889 12.91 8.52 55.57
CA GLU A 889 12.38 9.59 54.70
C GLU A 889 13.38 10.10 53.64
N GLU A 890 14.68 9.98 53.87
CA GLU A 890 15.69 10.45 52.92
C GLU A 890 15.71 9.59 51.64
N ARG A 891 15.47 8.29 51.75
CA ARG A 891 15.35 7.42 50.57
C ARG A 891 14.05 7.69 49.80
N SER A 892 12.94 8.03 50.46
CA SER A 892 11.69 8.38 49.77
C SER A 892 11.81 9.69 48.99
N ARG A 893 12.59 10.66 49.48
CA ARG A 893 12.92 11.91 48.74
C ARG A 893 13.75 11.66 47.48
N LEU A 894 14.50 10.55 47.41
CA LEU A 894 15.27 10.16 46.23
C LEU A 894 14.43 9.36 45.21
N VAL A 895 13.25 8.85 45.57
CA VAL A 895 12.38 8.10 44.65
C VAL A 895 11.92 8.95 43.48
N PRO A 896 11.41 10.20 43.64
CA PRO A 896 11.05 11.04 42.49
C PRO A 896 12.21 11.30 41.54
N VAL A 897 13.44 11.42 42.07
CA VAL A 897 14.65 11.61 41.29
C VAL A 897 15.03 10.35 40.52
N LEU A 898 14.90 9.17 41.14
CA LEU A 898 15.10 7.90 40.45
C LEU A 898 14.00 7.63 39.41
N THR A 899 12.75 8.00 39.70
CA THR A 899 11.61 7.89 38.77
C THR A 899 11.84 8.74 37.52
N THR A 900 12.35 9.96 37.66
CA THR A 900 12.61 10.83 36.50
C THR A 900 13.84 10.41 35.69
N LEU A 901 14.90 9.96 36.35
CA LEU A 901 16.14 9.52 35.67
C LEU A 901 16.02 8.14 35.03
N LEU A 902 15.35 7.17 35.68
CA LEU A 902 15.17 5.81 35.18
C LEU A 902 13.86 5.60 34.42
N ARG A 903 12.94 6.58 34.44
CA ARG A 903 11.60 6.49 33.87
C ARG A 903 10.92 5.19 34.30
N LEU A 904 10.80 5.05 35.62
CA LEU A 904 10.12 3.91 36.23
C LEU A 904 8.61 3.98 35.94
N SER A 905 8.00 2.83 35.65
CA SER A 905 6.56 2.72 35.44
C SER A 905 5.81 3.04 36.75
N PRO A 906 4.53 3.44 36.68
CA PRO A 906 3.72 3.65 37.88
C PRO A 906 3.69 2.42 38.80
N VAL A 907 3.73 1.21 38.22
CA VAL A 907 3.78 -0.07 38.95
C VAL A 907 5.13 -0.25 39.65
N GLU A 908 6.24 0.00 38.94
CA GLU A 908 7.60 -0.08 39.50
C GLU A 908 7.82 0.97 40.61
N VAL A 909 7.29 2.18 40.43
CA VAL A 909 7.29 3.22 41.47
C VAL A 909 6.47 2.75 42.67
N GLN A 910 5.32 2.12 42.46
CA GLN A 910 4.49 1.60 43.54
C GLN A 910 5.17 0.44 44.27
N GLU A 911 5.87 -0.47 43.59
CA GLU A 911 6.70 -1.51 44.21
C GLU A 911 7.83 -0.92 45.04
N VAL A 912 8.54 0.07 44.50
CA VAL A 912 9.57 0.81 45.23
C VAL A 912 8.95 1.43 46.49
N HIS A 913 7.77 2.06 46.40
CA HIS A 913 7.02 2.58 47.56
C HIS A 913 6.60 1.48 48.56
N GLN A 914 6.16 0.30 48.09
CA GLN A 914 5.75 -0.82 48.94
C GLN A 914 6.92 -1.41 49.74
N THR A 915 8.14 -1.41 49.18
CA THR A 915 9.33 -1.86 49.93
C THR A 915 9.68 -0.95 51.12
N PHE A 916 9.23 0.32 51.12
CA PHE A 916 9.38 1.21 52.29
C PHE A 916 8.44 0.86 53.43
N ASN A 917 7.21 0.45 53.12
CA ASN A 917 6.17 0.18 54.12
C ASN A 917 6.31 -1.20 54.78
N ARG A 918 7.09 -2.12 54.18
CA ARG A 918 7.23 -3.51 54.66
C ARG A 918 8.18 -3.72 55.86
N THR A 919 8.65 -2.67 56.53
CA THR A 919 9.43 -2.83 57.78
C THR A 919 9.02 -1.85 58.86
N THR A 920 7.92 -2.16 59.54
CA THR A 920 7.68 -1.70 60.91
C THR A 920 7.98 -2.76 61.97
N ASP A 921 8.47 -3.96 61.62
CA ASP A 921 8.91 -4.93 62.64
C ASP A 921 10.21 -5.65 62.28
N GLY A 922 11.23 -5.42 63.11
CA GLY A 922 12.17 -6.44 63.54
C GLY A 922 13.37 -6.76 62.65
N ILE A 923 14.55 -6.38 63.17
CA ILE A 923 15.89 -6.95 62.90
C ILE A 923 16.58 -6.47 61.61
N VAL A 924 17.48 -5.52 61.82
CA VAL A 924 18.57 -5.15 60.93
C VAL A 924 19.44 -6.37 60.65
N ARG A 925 19.34 -6.95 59.44
CA ARG A 925 20.44 -7.70 58.84
C ARG A 925 21.07 -6.85 57.73
N PRO A 926 22.40 -6.69 57.70
CA PRO A 926 23.07 -5.97 56.63
C PRO A 926 22.90 -6.79 55.35
N ILE A 927 22.20 -6.24 54.36
CA ILE A 927 22.17 -6.82 53.02
C ILE A 927 23.56 -6.62 52.44
N GLY A 928 24.42 -7.63 52.61
CA GLY A 928 25.64 -7.76 51.85
C GLY A 928 25.32 -7.91 50.36
N TRP A 929 26.31 -7.58 49.53
CA TRP A 929 26.25 -7.58 48.06
C TRP A 929 25.65 -8.84 47.41
N GLY A 930 25.53 -9.95 48.13
CA GLY A 930 24.89 -11.19 47.64
C GLY A 930 23.39 -11.10 47.35
N GLY A 931 22.66 -10.13 47.91
CA GLY A 931 21.21 -9.99 47.64
C GLY A 931 20.89 -9.37 46.27
N VAL A 932 21.80 -8.56 45.71
CA VAL A 932 21.57 -7.81 44.46
C VAL A 932 21.81 -8.69 43.23
N PHE A 933 22.66 -9.72 43.34
CA PHE A 933 23.02 -10.60 42.23
C PHE A 933 22.12 -11.83 42.06
N ASN A 934 21.20 -12.09 43.00
CA ASN A 934 20.24 -13.20 42.89
C ASN A 934 19.17 -13.01 41.81
N TYR A 935 19.10 -11.84 41.17
CA TYR A 935 18.20 -11.57 40.04
C TYR A 935 18.80 -11.91 38.66
N PHE A 936 20.09 -12.30 38.59
CA PHE A 936 20.78 -12.63 37.33
C PHE A 936 21.11 -14.13 37.18
N ALA A 937 20.55 -15.00 38.02
CA ALA A 937 20.65 -16.44 37.80
C ALA A 937 19.61 -16.85 36.73
N PRO A 938 20.00 -17.46 35.61
CA PRO A 938 19.04 -18.10 34.71
C PRO A 938 18.45 -19.30 35.45
N ASN A 939 17.12 -19.33 35.56
CA ASN A 939 16.38 -20.46 36.14
C ASN A 939 16.81 -21.76 35.44
N GLN A 940 17.30 -22.72 36.24
CA GLN A 940 17.34 -24.14 35.88
C GLN A 940 15.97 -24.78 36.08
#